data_AF-C5DZ72-F1
#
_entry.id   AF-C5DZ72-F1
#
_cell.length_a   1.000
_cell.length_b   1.000
_cell.length_c   1.000
_cell.angle_alpha   90.00
_cell.angle_beta   90.00
_cell.angle_gamma   90.00
#
_symmetry.space_group_name_H-M   'P 1'
#
loop_
_entity.id
_entity.type
_entity.pdbx_description
1 polymer ?
#
loop_
_entity_poly.entity_id
_entity_poly.type
_entity_poly.pdbx_seq_one_letter_code
_entity_poly.pdbx_strand_id
1 'polypeptide(L)'
;MHCNHWQPKMQIYPFLIFSALWALGTTQEFVPTVWRSNVEVYETDFEHWGGVLDAFRDSNTLMFHFEDNFEDRLLITFDNGRNWRTVDVFGEGIPWVDVDKFHKERAFVTTSSGKIYMTEDQGRSWKQLSLPQDEIDCFSDTHPFNTNLLLLHCDSRLENNPETTPDSSSFQERIAYASDDAGKSFRRISAPFEEYEATQDLEYRGTDCQFATLSKESIFDRDGIYCMHRLRNRTEIQKQSTHPYGMGTAFYTTDLGQSTKLFDELKSSSVENIWVFPFHILVITSEANEVDGTAHRIWVSTGGPLKPACLPKRVASLPHVVSMPLELDRERILLSAVLEEDEGHGKSEHFLLSDSSGLNFSLIDSITQEPAQHVMIKKLYNLEGTVWGEFIFREVHNRSTELSMDETNLDKKVNWLQRIIEFIKKHVLHRKPYPLMEPFPFIEYKRFSKNKISFDNGETWTNLKVVDPSGKHKNLFQCDIDDVEHCSFQKKNFYSPLIRNEPTAGILMETGVVRERSLILGEKDAMAFISRDGGASWEVAFEFPVYAAFLDFGNIIVAIPKLSQKNGRTLKKFFYSVDQGNNWREYYLDIVLDEPAHAYDLVLDSWGLNAVIGLVKQKYERSSKYTFYTIDFSEVFGGSACTDEDWEKWFLSDGKCFNGVKYSFNRRKADAQCLMRKTFEELTLNEESCEPKDIQSNI
;
A
#
# COMPACT_ATOMS: atom_id res chain seq x y z
N MET A 1 88.15 37.36 12.62
CA MET A 1 88.21 36.66 11.31
C MET A 1 88.29 35.17 11.62
N HIS A 2 87.41 34.25 11.25
CA HIS A 2 86.09 34.27 10.65
C HIS A 2 85.45 32.96 11.15
N CYS A 3 84.31 33.06 11.84
CA CYS A 3 83.44 31.91 12.12
C CYS A 3 82.69 31.56 10.83
N ASN A 4 82.41 30.27 10.59
CA ASN A 4 81.14 29.89 9.99
C ASN A 4 80.74 28.43 10.30
N HIS A 5 79.59 28.36 10.97
CA HIS A 5 78.48 27.41 10.86
C HIS A 5 78.71 25.89 10.88
N TRP A 6 78.29 25.32 12.02
CA TRP A 6 77.71 23.99 12.13
C TRP A 6 76.27 23.96 11.58
N GLN A 7 75.97 23.00 10.71
CA GLN A 7 74.62 22.48 10.44
C GLN A 7 74.62 20.96 10.74
N PRO A 8 73.55 20.39 11.30
CA PRO A 8 73.46 18.95 11.52
C PRO A 8 73.07 18.22 10.22
N LYS A 9 73.80 17.15 9.88
CA LYS A 9 73.41 16.20 8.82
C LYS A 9 72.26 15.33 9.33
N MET A 10 71.06 15.56 8.82
CA MET A 10 69.94 14.61 8.92
C MET A 10 70.06 13.64 7.73
N GLN A 11 70.48 12.41 8.01
CA GLN A 11 70.63 11.35 7.00
C GLN A 11 69.27 10.66 6.85
N ILE A 12 68.49 11.07 5.84
CA ILE A 12 67.19 10.46 5.53
C ILE A 12 67.45 9.19 4.71
N TYR A 13 67.09 8.03 5.26
CA TYR A 13 67.07 6.76 4.54
C TYR A 13 65.87 6.74 3.57
N PRO A 14 66.05 6.56 2.24
CA PRO A 14 64.95 6.59 1.28
C PRO A 14 64.13 5.27 1.24
N PHE A 15 64.30 4.37 2.20
CA PHE A 15 63.72 3.01 2.16
C PHE A 15 62.50 2.78 3.06
N LEU A 16 61.96 3.83 3.71
CA LEU A 16 60.77 3.71 4.59
C LEU A 16 59.55 4.54 4.16
N ILE A 17 59.58 5.15 2.96
CA ILE A 17 58.43 5.93 2.43
C ILE A 17 57.61 5.15 1.39
N PHE A 18 58.09 3.99 0.90
CA PHE A 18 57.35 3.17 -0.07
C PHE A 18 56.42 2.11 0.54
N SER A 19 56.44 1.90 1.86
CA SER A 19 55.53 0.95 2.54
C SER A 19 54.44 1.64 3.37
N ALA A 20 54.41 2.97 3.45
CA ALA A 20 53.38 3.73 4.18
C ALA A 20 52.29 4.33 3.27
N LEU A 21 52.44 4.24 1.94
CA LEU A 21 51.45 4.70 0.95
C LEU A 21 50.54 3.59 0.41
N TRP A 22 50.73 2.34 0.86
CA TRP A 22 49.78 1.24 0.62
C TRP A 22 48.79 1.01 1.77
N ALA A 23 48.96 1.70 2.90
CA ALA A 23 48.04 1.67 4.05
C ALA A 23 47.01 2.81 4.04
N LEU A 24 47.06 3.70 3.04
CA LEU A 24 45.94 4.52 2.61
C LEU A 24 45.41 3.90 1.32
N GLY A 25 44.94 2.65 1.42
CA GLY A 25 43.98 2.15 0.45
C GLY A 25 42.79 3.09 0.54
N THR A 26 42.72 4.04 -0.39
CA THR A 26 41.44 4.67 -0.72
C THR A 26 40.54 3.50 -1.07
N THR A 27 39.67 3.11 -0.14
CA THR A 27 38.59 2.19 -0.44
C THR A 27 37.90 2.80 -1.64
N GLN A 28 38.10 2.20 -2.82
CA GLN A 28 37.47 2.70 -4.02
C GLN A 28 35.98 2.67 -3.74
N GLU A 29 35.36 3.84 -3.67
CA GLU A 29 33.96 3.95 -3.33
C GLU A 29 33.16 3.13 -4.34
N PHE A 30 32.44 2.12 -3.85
CA PHE A 30 31.59 1.28 -4.69
C PHE A 30 30.62 2.14 -5.51
N VAL A 31 30.52 1.85 -6.80
CA VAL A 31 29.52 2.39 -7.73
C VAL A 31 28.75 1.19 -8.28
N PRO A 32 27.40 1.19 -8.20
CA PRO A 32 26.62 0.06 -8.70
C PRO A 32 26.76 -0.08 -10.21
N THR A 33 26.63 -1.31 -10.70
CA THR A 33 26.58 -1.55 -12.14
C THR A 33 25.18 -1.18 -12.63
N VAL A 34 25.07 -0.33 -13.64
CA VAL A 34 23.78 0.07 -14.21
C VAL A 34 23.69 -0.34 -15.67
N TRP A 35 22.66 -1.12 -16.00
CA TRP A 35 22.34 -1.53 -17.36
C TRP A 35 21.15 -0.76 -17.88
N ARG A 36 21.25 -0.27 -19.11
CA ARG A 36 20.15 0.41 -19.78
C ARG A 36 19.58 -0.47 -20.87
N SER A 37 18.28 -0.72 -20.82
CA SER A 37 17.52 -1.34 -21.90
C SER A 37 16.42 -0.39 -22.38
N ASN A 38 15.97 -0.58 -23.62
CA ASN A 38 14.93 0.25 -24.21
C ASN A 38 13.85 -0.65 -24.80
N VAL A 39 12.60 -0.29 -24.54
CA VAL A 39 11.40 -0.87 -25.11
C VAL A 39 10.66 0.25 -25.84
N GLU A 40 10.43 0.08 -27.14
CA GLU A 40 9.68 1.06 -27.93
C GLU A 40 8.22 0.61 -28.03
N VAL A 41 7.29 1.52 -27.73
CA VAL A 41 5.84 1.30 -27.75
C VAL A 41 5.20 2.37 -28.63
N TYR A 42 4.19 2.01 -29.41
CA TYR A 42 3.46 2.93 -30.27
C TYR A 42 2.11 3.25 -29.61
N GLU A 43 1.96 4.48 -29.12
CA GLU A 43 0.78 4.93 -28.38
C GLU A 43 -0.13 5.76 -29.28
N THR A 44 -1.40 5.40 -29.35
CA THR A 44 -2.37 6.12 -30.19
C THR A 44 -3.01 7.30 -29.48
N ASP A 45 -3.14 7.33 -28.13
CA ASP A 45 -3.85 8.39 -27.40
C ASP A 45 -3.33 8.73 -25.96
N PHE A 46 -3.60 9.97 -25.53
CA PHE A 46 -2.94 10.71 -24.43
C PHE A 46 -3.43 10.43 -22.99
N GLU A 47 -4.46 9.59 -22.76
CA GLU A 47 -5.15 9.48 -21.46
C GLU A 47 -4.97 8.13 -20.72
N HIS A 48 -4.00 7.29 -21.11
CA HIS A 48 -3.94 5.90 -20.65
C HIS A 48 -3.10 5.65 -19.39
N TRP A 49 -3.41 4.55 -18.71
CA TRP A 49 -2.69 4.03 -17.55
C TRP A 49 -1.31 3.55 -18.02
N GLY A 50 -0.23 4.01 -17.36
CA GLY A 50 1.13 3.60 -17.71
C GLY A 50 1.35 2.09 -17.55
N GLY A 51 2.37 1.55 -18.21
CA GLY A 51 2.69 0.12 -18.14
C GLY A 51 3.04 -0.34 -16.72
N VAL A 52 2.59 -1.54 -16.35
CA VAL A 52 2.79 -2.18 -15.05
C VAL A 52 3.98 -3.14 -15.12
N LEU A 53 4.88 -3.07 -14.13
CA LEU A 53 5.94 -4.08 -13.94
C LEU A 53 5.59 -4.98 -12.77
N ASP A 54 5.76 -6.28 -12.97
CA ASP A 54 5.63 -7.31 -11.95
C ASP A 54 6.89 -8.17 -11.91
N ALA A 55 7.21 -8.79 -10.77
CA ALA A 55 8.07 -9.97 -10.78
C ALA A 55 7.71 -11.03 -9.77
N PHE A 56 8.33 -12.16 -10.06
CA PHE A 56 8.38 -13.33 -9.23
C PHE A 56 9.40 -13.12 -8.10
N ARG A 57 8.93 -13.36 -6.88
CA ARG A 57 9.75 -13.30 -5.65
C ARG A 57 10.96 -14.23 -5.75
N ASP A 58 12.08 -13.78 -5.19
CA ASP A 58 13.38 -14.47 -5.20
C ASP A 58 13.88 -14.88 -6.60
N SER A 59 13.58 -14.09 -7.64
CA SER A 59 13.99 -14.41 -9.01
C SER A 59 14.51 -13.21 -9.79
N ASN A 60 15.12 -13.49 -10.94
CA ASN A 60 15.53 -12.46 -11.91
C ASN A 60 14.48 -12.23 -13.02
N THR A 61 13.27 -12.75 -12.84
CA THR A 61 12.23 -12.79 -13.86
C THR A 61 11.25 -11.65 -13.67
N LEU A 62 11.19 -10.71 -14.61
CA LEU A 62 10.25 -9.58 -14.57
C LEU A 62 9.27 -9.66 -15.74
N MET A 63 8.05 -9.21 -15.52
CA MET A 63 7.00 -9.06 -16.53
C MET A 63 6.60 -7.60 -16.64
N PHE A 64 6.52 -7.08 -17.86
CA PHE A 64 6.09 -5.72 -18.14
C PHE A 64 4.86 -5.76 -19.03
N HIS A 65 3.72 -5.36 -18.47
CA HIS A 65 2.41 -5.31 -19.09
C HIS A 65 2.07 -3.87 -19.49
N PHE A 66 1.72 -3.64 -20.75
CA PHE A 66 1.44 -2.29 -21.27
C PHE A 66 0.56 -2.35 -22.51
N GLU A 67 -0.15 -1.26 -22.78
CA GLU A 67 -0.94 -1.09 -24.00
C GLU A 67 -0.07 -0.65 -25.19
N ASP A 68 -0.23 -1.28 -26.36
CA ASP A 68 0.43 -0.92 -27.63
C ASP A 68 -0.59 -0.94 -28.77
N ASN A 69 -0.92 0.24 -29.33
CA ASN A 69 -1.97 0.43 -30.35
C ASN A 69 -3.34 -0.19 -30.02
N PHE A 70 -3.90 0.10 -28.84
CA PHE A 70 -5.19 -0.46 -28.37
C PHE A 70 -5.20 -1.97 -28.09
N GLU A 71 -4.02 -2.62 -28.06
CA GLU A 71 -3.86 -4.02 -27.65
C GLU A 71 -2.87 -4.12 -26.49
N ASP A 72 -3.27 -4.78 -25.41
CA ASP A 72 -2.40 -5.03 -24.27
C ASP A 72 -1.37 -6.12 -24.58
N ARG A 73 -0.10 -5.83 -24.28
CA ARG A 73 1.05 -6.70 -24.54
C ARG A 73 1.83 -7.00 -23.28
N LEU A 74 2.50 -8.15 -23.29
CA LEU A 74 3.35 -8.63 -22.22
C LEU A 74 4.77 -8.86 -22.72
N LEU A 75 5.72 -8.16 -22.11
CA LEU A 75 7.15 -8.48 -22.21
C LEU A 75 7.61 -9.22 -20.97
N ILE A 76 8.60 -10.09 -21.13
CA ILE A 76 9.24 -10.81 -20.02
C ILE A 76 10.75 -10.75 -20.16
N THR A 77 11.45 -10.77 -19.04
CA THR A 77 12.91 -10.86 -18.92
C THR A 77 13.25 -11.92 -17.88
N PHE A 78 14.40 -12.57 -18.01
CA PHE A 78 14.92 -13.56 -17.04
C PHE A 78 16.27 -13.12 -16.44
N ASP A 79 16.66 -11.88 -16.70
CA ASP A 79 17.96 -11.30 -16.35
C ASP A 79 17.82 -9.88 -15.83
N ASN A 80 16.79 -9.65 -15.01
CA ASN A 80 16.51 -8.38 -14.34
C ASN A 80 16.32 -7.19 -15.29
N GLY A 81 15.71 -7.39 -16.46
CA GLY A 81 15.41 -6.29 -17.39
C GLY A 81 16.56 -5.91 -18.31
N ARG A 82 17.63 -6.72 -18.37
CA ARG A 82 18.71 -6.53 -19.36
C ARG A 82 18.23 -6.89 -20.76
N ASN A 83 17.53 -8.00 -20.90
CA ASN A 83 16.97 -8.48 -22.17
C ASN A 83 15.47 -8.76 -22.03
N TRP A 84 14.67 -8.03 -22.80
CA TRP A 84 13.22 -8.18 -22.87
C TRP A 84 12.82 -8.99 -24.11
N ARG A 85 11.81 -9.86 -23.96
CA ARG A 85 11.20 -10.62 -25.06
C ARG A 85 9.68 -10.55 -24.97
N THR A 86 9.01 -10.55 -26.11
CA THR A 86 7.54 -10.59 -26.17
C THR A 86 7.00 -11.98 -25.83
N VAL A 87 5.90 -12.01 -25.10
CA VAL A 87 5.15 -13.23 -24.76
C VAL A 87 3.99 -13.38 -25.75
N ASP A 88 4.28 -13.94 -26.92
CA ASP A 88 3.32 -14.04 -28.03
C ASP A 88 2.46 -15.32 -27.98
N VAL A 89 2.65 -16.18 -26.97
CA VAL A 89 2.01 -17.52 -26.92
C VAL A 89 0.48 -17.48 -26.84
N PHE A 90 -0.11 -16.34 -26.46
CA PHE A 90 -1.55 -16.17 -26.30
C PHE A 90 -2.26 -15.81 -27.61
N GLY A 91 -1.56 -15.11 -28.53
CA GLY A 91 -2.07 -14.72 -29.84
C GLY A 91 -3.17 -13.64 -29.84
N GLU A 92 -3.39 -12.96 -28.71
CA GLU A 92 -4.41 -11.91 -28.51
C GLU A 92 -4.00 -11.00 -27.33
N GLY A 93 -4.74 -9.91 -27.11
CA GLY A 93 -4.46 -8.93 -26.05
C GLY A 93 -4.57 -9.51 -24.63
N ILE A 94 -3.86 -8.90 -23.68
CA ILE A 94 -3.68 -9.39 -22.31
C ILE A 94 -4.11 -8.31 -21.30
N PRO A 95 -5.41 -8.14 -21.01
CA PRO A 95 -5.87 -7.08 -20.11
C PRO A 95 -5.38 -7.22 -18.66
N TRP A 96 -5.04 -8.44 -18.20
CA TRP A 96 -4.68 -8.68 -16.80
C TRP A 96 -3.53 -9.67 -16.64
N VAL A 97 -2.62 -9.33 -15.73
CA VAL A 97 -1.53 -10.18 -15.24
C VAL A 97 -1.57 -10.16 -13.71
N ASP A 98 -1.47 -11.34 -13.08
CA ASP A 98 -1.43 -11.46 -11.62
C ASP A 98 -0.34 -12.45 -11.18
N VAL A 99 0.59 -12.00 -10.33
CA VAL A 99 1.64 -12.85 -9.76
C VAL A 99 1.16 -13.42 -8.43
N ASP A 100 1.24 -14.75 -8.28
CA ASP A 100 0.64 -15.45 -7.15
C ASP A 100 1.27 -15.03 -5.80
N LYS A 101 0.40 -14.64 -4.86
CA LYS A 101 0.75 -14.16 -3.52
C LYS A 101 1.23 -15.26 -2.55
N PHE A 102 1.05 -16.53 -2.87
CA PHE A 102 1.51 -17.67 -2.08
C PHE A 102 2.59 -18.50 -2.76
N HIS A 103 2.51 -18.64 -4.10
CA HIS A 103 3.39 -19.52 -4.87
C HIS A 103 4.31 -18.71 -5.78
N LYS A 104 5.55 -18.49 -5.33
CA LYS A 104 6.51 -17.56 -5.98
C LYS A 104 6.90 -17.87 -7.42
N GLU A 105 6.57 -19.05 -7.94
CA GLU A 105 6.84 -19.46 -9.32
C GLU A 105 5.64 -19.29 -10.25
N ARG A 106 4.48 -18.92 -9.69
CA ARG A 106 3.19 -18.90 -10.37
C ARG A 106 2.71 -17.50 -10.69
N ALA A 107 2.11 -17.37 -11.86
CA ALA A 107 1.36 -16.19 -12.27
C ALA A 107 0.24 -16.60 -13.23
N PHE A 108 -0.74 -15.72 -13.36
CA PHE A 108 -1.89 -15.85 -14.24
C PHE A 108 -1.92 -14.71 -15.25
N VAL A 109 -2.41 -15.03 -16.45
CA VAL A 109 -2.64 -14.09 -17.54
C VAL A 109 -4.07 -14.30 -18.02
N THR A 110 -4.87 -13.24 -18.05
CA THR A 110 -6.20 -13.26 -18.66
C THR A 110 -6.14 -12.54 -20.01
N THR A 111 -6.64 -13.19 -21.05
CA THR A 111 -6.67 -12.63 -22.40
C THR A 111 -7.94 -11.82 -22.68
N SER A 112 -7.94 -11.02 -23.74
CA SER A 112 -9.11 -10.22 -24.17
C SER A 112 -10.33 -11.07 -24.50
N SER A 113 -10.15 -12.35 -24.85
CA SER A 113 -11.28 -13.29 -25.04
C SER A 113 -11.72 -13.99 -23.74
N GLY A 114 -11.18 -13.60 -22.58
CA GLY A 114 -11.49 -14.20 -21.28
C GLY A 114 -10.77 -15.52 -20.98
N LYS A 115 -9.81 -15.98 -21.81
CA LYS A 115 -9.05 -17.20 -21.49
C LYS A 115 -8.04 -16.90 -20.40
N ILE A 116 -7.86 -17.85 -19.50
CA ILE A 116 -6.85 -17.74 -18.44
C ILE A 116 -5.72 -18.72 -18.72
N TYR A 117 -4.49 -18.21 -18.65
CA TYR A 117 -3.25 -18.98 -18.71
C TYR A 117 -2.53 -18.89 -17.38
N MET A 118 -1.89 -19.99 -16.99
CA MET A 118 -1.10 -20.10 -15.77
C MET A 118 0.32 -20.52 -16.15
N THR A 119 1.30 -19.91 -15.50
CA THR A 119 2.68 -20.39 -15.43
C THR A 119 2.94 -20.97 -14.05
N GLU A 120 3.80 -21.97 -13.94
CA GLU A 120 4.36 -22.45 -12.66
C GLU A 120 5.90 -22.49 -12.68
N ASP A 121 6.52 -21.87 -13.69
CA ASP A 121 7.97 -21.83 -13.87
C ASP A 121 8.48 -20.41 -14.16
N GLN A 122 7.82 -19.41 -13.57
CA GLN A 122 8.13 -17.98 -13.73
C GLN A 122 8.06 -17.51 -15.18
N GLY A 123 7.00 -17.88 -15.90
CA GLY A 123 6.71 -17.44 -17.26
C GLY A 123 7.61 -18.05 -18.34
N ARG A 124 8.31 -19.15 -18.04
CA ARG A 124 9.08 -19.90 -19.05
C ARG A 124 8.14 -20.72 -19.93
N SER A 125 7.06 -21.24 -19.37
CA SER A 125 5.97 -21.90 -20.07
C SER A 125 4.61 -21.46 -19.54
N TRP A 126 3.60 -21.55 -20.41
CA TRP A 126 2.24 -21.13 -20.11
C TRP A 126 1.27 -22.24 -20.49
N LYS A 127 0.33 -22.54 -19.59
CA LYS A 127 -0.73 -23.54 -19.78
C LYS A 127 -2.08 -22.86 -19.65
N GLN A 128 -2.94 -23.02 -20.64
CA GLN A 128 -4.32 -22.56 -20.57
C GLN A 128 -5.12 -23.39 -19.55
N LEU A 129 -5.94 -22.72 -18.74
CA LEU A 129 -6.91 -23.37 -17.85
C LEU A 129 -8.15 -23.82 -18.64
N SER A 130 -8.74 -24.94 -18.23
CA SER A 130 -9.94 -25.50 -18.87
C SER A 130 -11.20 -24.86 -18.28
N LEU A 131 -11.56 -23.65 -18.74
CA LEU A 131 -12.75 -22.95 -18.25
C LEU A 131 -14.05 -23.69 -18.64
N PRO A 132 -15.03 -23.84 -17.72
CA PRO A 132 -16.37 -24.29 -18.06
C PRO A 132 -17.14 -23.22 -18.84
N GLN A 133 -17.89 -23.59 -19.88
CA GLN A 133 -18.82 -22.70 -20.62
C GLN A 133 -18.17 -21.47 -21.32
N ASP A 134 -18.98 -20.68 -22.03
CA ASP A 134 -18.61 -19.40 -22.66
C ASP A 134 -18.58 -18.25 -21.62
N GLU A 135 -17.94 -18.49 -20.47
CA GLU A 135 -17.83 -17.52 -19.38
C GLU A 135 -16.89 -16.36 -19.74
N ILE A 136 -17.15 -15.18 -19.20
CA ILE A 136 -16.30 -13.99 -19.38
C ILE A 136 -15.88 -13.41 -18.03
N ASP A 137 -14.86 -12.54 -18.04
CA ASP A 137 -14.43 -11.76 -16.88
C ASP A 137 -14.18 -12.60 -15.62
N CYS A 138 -13.43 -13.69 -15.79
CA CYS A 138 -13.08 -14.61 -14.71
C CYS A 138 -11.87 -14.10 -13.90
N PHE A 139 -11.96 -14.19 -12.57
CA PHE A 139 -10.87 -13.95 -11.62
C PHE A 139 -10.52 -15.23 -10.87
N SER A 140 -9.25 -15.42 -10.53
CA SER A 140 -8.76 -16.62 -9.85
C SER A 140 -8.22 -16.32 -8.45
N ASP A 141 -8.59 -17.17 -7.49
CA ASP A 141 -8.03 -17.19 -6.13
C ASP A 141 -7.23 -18.48 -5.90
N THR A 142 -6.15 -18.37 -5.12
CA THR A 142 -5.15 -19.44 -4.96
C THR A 142 -5.03 -19.83 -3.50
N HIS A 143 -4.81 -21.13 -3.24
CA HIS A 143 -4.73 -21.65 -1.88
C HIS A 143 -3.30 -21.56 -1.30
N PRO A 144 -3.09 -21.10 -0.05
CA PRO A 144 -1.75 -20.89 0.51
C PRO A 144 -0.84 -22.13 0.58
N PHE A 145 -1.43 -23.32 0.69
CA PHE A 145 -0.69 -24.57 0.92
C PHE A 145 -0.73 -25.56 -0.24
N ASN A 146 -1.74 -25.48 -1.11
CA ASN A 146 -1.99 -26.50 -2.12
C ASN A 146 -2.11 -25.84 -3.48
N THR A 147 -1.08 -26.03 -4.29
CA THR A 147 -0.98 -25.48 -5.64
C THR A 147 -2.12 -25.95 -6.55
N ASN A 148 -2.71 -27.13 -6.32
CA ASN A 148 -3.78 -27.64 -7.17
C ASN A 148 -5.15 -27.04 -6.87
N LEU A 149 -5.33 -26.45 -5.67
CA LEU A 149 -6.58 -25.82 -5.27
C LEU A 149 -6.66 -24.41 -5.85
N LEU A 150 -7.68 -24.20 -6.67
CA LEU A 150 -8.00 -22.90 -7.27
C LEU A 150 -9.50 -22.62 -7.11
N LEU A 151 -9.83 -21.36 -6.85
CA LEU A 151 -11.19 -20.84 -6.99
C LEU A 151 -11.23 -19.92 -8.20
N LEU A 152 -12.36 -19.91 -8.88
CA LEU A 152 -12.60 -19.07 -10.05
C LEU A 152 -13.97 -18.40 -9.90
N HIS A 153 -14.04 -17.09 -10.14
CA HIS A 153 -15.29 -16.33 -10.14
C HIS A 153 -15.45 -15.68 -11.50
N CYS A 154 -16.49 -16.06 -12.23
CA CYS A 154 -16.76 -15.61 -13.58
C CYS A 154 -18.10 -14.91 -13.69
N ASP A 155 -18.23 -14.02 -14.66
CA ASP A 155 -19.51 -13.44 -15.05
C ASP A 155 -20.04 -14.15 -16.31
N SER A 156 -21.29 -14.60 -16.24
CA SER A 156 -21.97 -15.27 -17.35
C SER A 156 -22.84 -14.28 -18.12
N ARG A 157 -22.73 -14.29 -19.46
CA ARG A 157 -23.67 -13.57 -20.35
C ARG A 157 -24.81 -14.49 -20.74
N LEU A 158 -26.01 -14.22 -20.23
CA LEU A 158 -27.23 -14.75 -20.85
C LEU A 158 -27.66 -13.81 -21.97
N GLU A 159 -27.57 -14.26 -23.22
CA GLU A 159 -28.10 -13.55 -24.38
C GLU A 159 -29.63 -13.39 -24.24
N ASN A 160 -30.10 -12.18 -23.93
CA ASN A 160 -31.51 -11.86 -24.09
C ASN A 160 -31.80 -11.67 -25.58
N ASN A 161 -32.77 -12.43 -26.10
CA ASN A 161 -33.24 -12.34 -27.47
C ASN A 161 -33.72 -10.90 -27.78
N PRO A 162 -33.10 -10.19 -28.74
CA PRO A 162 -33.35 -8.75 -28.96
C PRO A 162 -34.73 -8.42 -29.55
N GLU A 163 -35.56 -9.41 -29.90
CA GLU A 163 -36.85 -9.17 -30.57
C GLU A 163 -38.02 -8.81 -29.61
N THR A 164 -37.89 -8.97 -28.29
CA THR A 164 -39.04 -8.82 -27.37
C THR A 164 -39.04 -7.62 -26.43
N THR A 165 -37.94 -6.89 -26.22
CA THR A 165 -37.91 -5.75 -25.28
C THR A 165 -36.87 -4.69 -25.66
N PRO A 166 -37.28 -3.50 -26.16
CA PRO A 166 -36.36 -2.44 -26.57
C PRO A 166 -35.63 -1.70 -25.42
N ASP A 167 -35.78 -2.12 -24.16
CA ASP A 167 -35.38 -1.32 -22.99
C ASP A 167 -34.94 -2.16 -21.75
N SER A 168 -34.44 -3.40 -21.97
CA SER A 168 -34.06 -4.30 -20.87
C SER A 168 -32.57 -4.27 -20.55
N SER A 169 -32.24 -3.80 -19.35
CA SER A 169 -30.97 -4.01 -18.65
C SER A 169 -30.54 -5.48 -18.72
N SER A 170 -29.26 -5.74 -19.00
CA SER A 170 -28.67 -7.08 -19.04
C SER A 170 -28.72 -7.72 -17.64
N PHE A 171 -29.38 -8.88 -17.51
CA PHE A 171 -29.23 -9.73 -16.32
C PHE A 171 -27.78 -10.22 -16.25
N GLN A 172 -27.17 -10.15 -15.06
CA GLN A 172 -25.80 -10.60 -14.82
C GLN A 172 -25.78 -11.75 -13.81
N GLU A 173 -25.16 -12.87 -14.17
CA GLU A 173 -24.91 -13.97 -13.25
C GLU A 173 -23.42 -14.06 -12.91
N ARG A 174 -23.07 -14.11 -11.62
CA ARG A 174 -21.72 -14.42 -11.15
C ARG A 174 -21.64 -15.84 -10.61
N ILE A 175 -20.69 -16.63 -11.12
CA ILE A 175 -20.57 -18.06 -10.83
C ILE A 175 -19.21 -18.34 -10.20
N ALA A 176 -19.22 -19.08 -9.10
CA ALA A 176 -18.02 -19.59 -8.44
C ALA A 176 -17.74 -21.04 -8.86
N TYR A 177 -16.48 -21.35 -9.15
CA TYR A 177 -15.98 -22.68 -9.44
C TYR A 177 -14.79 -23.03 -8.54
N ALA A 178 -14.61 -24.32 -8.27
CA ALA A 178 -13.43 -24.86 -7.59
C ALA A 178 -12.73 -25.91 -8.45
N SER A 179 -11.40 -25.95 -8.35
CA SER A 179 -10.53 -26.95 -8.96
C SER A 179 -9.65 -27.59 -7.89
N ASP A 180 -9.37 -28.89 -8.02
CA ASP A 180 -8.37 -29.64 -7.24
C ASP A 180 -7.24 -30.23 -8.09
N ASP A 181 -7.15 -29.85 -9.36
CA ASP A 181 -6.20 -30.41 -10.33
C ASP A 181 -5.38 -29.35 -11.08
N ALA A 182 -5.21 -28.17 -10.46
CA ALA A 182 -4.54 -27.00 -11.03
C ALA A 182 -5.21 -26.51 -12.33
N GLY A 183 -6.54 -26.40 -12.28
CA GLY A 183 -7.39 -25.82 -13.31
C GLY A 183 -7.48 -26.65 -14.60
N LYS A 184 -7.25 -27.97 -14.52
CA LYS A 184 -7.55 -28.88 -15.64
C LYS A 184 -9.05 -29.17 -15.71
N SER A 185 -9.74 -29.14 -14.58
CA SER A 185 -11.19 -29.23 -14.48
C SER A 185 -11.71 -28.35 -13.34
N PHE A 186 -12.94 -27.89 -13.49
CA PHE A 186 -13.60 -27.02 -12.52
C PHE A 186 -15.00 -27.55 -12.21
N ARG A 187 -15.39 -27.49 -10.93
CA ARG A 187 -16.72 -27.81 -10.44
C ARG A 187 -17.42 -26.53 -9.99
N ARG A 188 -18.65 -26.29 -10.47
CA ARG A 188 -19.48 -25.18 -10.01
C ARG A 188 -19.82 -25.35 -8.52
N ILE A 189 -19.64 -24.31 -7.73
CA ILE A 189 -20.14 -24.25 -6.35
C ILE A 189 -21.53 -23.61 -6.39
N SER A 190 -22.56 -24.42 -6.15
CA SER A 190 -23.94 -23.95 -6.12
C SER A 190 -24.42 -23.67 -4.70
N ALA A 191 -25.23 -22.64 -4.54
CA ALA A 191 -25.90 -22.39 -3.27
C ALA A 191 -26.88 -23.53 -2.93
N PRO A 192 -27.13 -23.84 -1.64
CA PRO A 192 -27.89 -25.02 -1.18
C PRO A 192 -29.42 -24.92 -1.35
N PHE A 193 -29.93 -24.16 -2.33
CA PHE A 193 -31.36 -24.01 -2.60
C PHE A 193 -31.66 -24.24 -4.10
N GLU A 194 -32.91 -24.60 -4.40
CA GLU A 194 -33.37 -24.77 -5.78
C GLU A 194 -33.13 -23.48 -6.57
N GLU A 195 -32.70 -23.63 -7.82
CA GLU A 195 -32.49 -22.49 -8.71
C GLU A 195 -33.78 -21.68 -8.77
N TYR A 196 -33.73 -20.42 -8.33
CA TYR A 196 -34.82 -19.49 -8.57
C TYR A 196 -35.02 -19.39 -10.08
N GLU A 197 -36.23 -19.66 -10.57
CA GLU A 197 -36.57 -19.33 -11.95
C GLU A 197 -36.32 -17.82 -12.14
N ALA A 198 -35.53 -17.47 -13.16
CA ALA A 198 -35.22 -16.07 -13.47
C ALA A 198 -36.54 -15.32 -13.73
N THR A 199 -37.02 -14.59 -12.74
CA THR A 199 -38.20 -13.73 -12.89
C THR A 199 -37.83 -12.51 -13.73
N GLN A 200 -38.82 -11.89 -14.38
CA GLN A 200 -38.59 -10.66 -15.15
C GLN A 200 -38.07 -9.48 -14.32
N ASP A 201 -38.10 -9.58 -12.98
CA ASP A 201 -37.63 -8.54 -12.06
C ASP A 201 -36.22 -8.80 -11.52
N LEU A 202 -35.61 -9.97 -11.79
CA LEU A 202 -34.27 -10.28 -11.30
C LEU A 202 -33.21 -9.63 -12.21
N GLU A 203 -32.32 -8.83 -11.62
CA GLU A 203 -31.25 -8.09 -12.33
C GLU A 203 -29.87 -8.72 -12.12
N TYR A 204 -29.59 -9.24 -10.92
CA TYR A 204 -28.33 -9.89 -10.60
C TYR A 204 -28.53 -11.14 -9.74
N ARG A 205 -27.75 -12.17 -10.04
CA ARG A 205 -27.59 -13.37 -9.21
C ARG A 205 -26.10 -13.70 -9.14
N GLY A 206 -25.52 -13.80 -7.95
CA GLY A 206 -24.08 -14.04 -7.85
C GLY A 206 -23.69 -14.92 -6.69
N THR A 207 -22.72 -15.80 -6.91
CA THR A 207 -22.03 -16.54 -5.85
C THR A 207 -20.58 -16.10 -5.79
N ASP A 208 -20.19 -15.51 -4.66
CA ASP A 208 -18.81 -15.18 -4.36
C ASP A 208 -18.31 -16.13 -3.27
N CYS A 209 -17.11 -16.68 -3.43
CA CYS A 209 -16.52 -17.65 -2.52
C CYS A 209 -15.07 -17.29 -2.17
N GLN A 210 -14.59 -17.70 -1.01
CA GLN A 210 -13.20 -17.55 -0.60
C GLN A 210 -12.73 -18.76 0.20
N PHE A 211 -11.46 -19.12 0.08
CA PHE A 211 -10.87 -20.15 0.93
C PHE A 211 -10.98 -19.74 2.39
N ALA A 212 -11.31 -20.69 3.27
CA ALA A 212 -11.31 -20.49 4.71
C ALA A 212 -9.90 -20.18 5.24
N THR A 213 -8.88 -20.75 4.60
CA THR A 213 -7.47 -20.53 4.90
C THR A 213 -6.89 -19.48 3.95
N LEU A 214 -6.66 -18.27 4.46
CA LEU A 214 -6.10 -17.14 3.69
C LEU A 214 -4.61 -16.86 3.95
N SER A 215 -3.98 -17.56 4.89
CA SER A 215 -2.55 -17.45 5.18
C SER A 215 -2.00 -18.74 5.79
N LYS A 216 -0.68 -18.81 5.99
CA LYS A 216 -0.03 -19.99 6.58
C LYS A 216 -0.32 -20.12 8.09
N GLU A 217 -0.74 -19.04 8.73
CA GLU A 217 -1.04 -18.94 10.15
C GLU A 217 -2.53 -19.19 10.46
N SER A 218 -3.37 -19.30 9.43
CA SER A 218 -4.81 -19.40 9.61
C SER A 218 -5.21 -20.66 10.39
N ILE A 219 -6.20 -20.50 11.27
CA ILE A 219 -6.68 -21.57 12.16
C ILE A 219 -7.85 -22.37 11.58
N PHE A 220 -8.38 -21.92 10.44
CA PHE A 220 -9.54 -22.54 9.82
C PHE A 220 -9.17 -23.80 9.03
N ASP A 221 -10.19 -24.59 8.68
CA ASP A 221 -9.99 -25.80 7.89
C ASP A 221 -9.37 -25.45 6.53
N ARG A 222 -8.37 -26.25 6.11
CA ARG A 222 -7.64 -26.07 4.85
C ARG A 222 -8.49 -26.41 3.63
N ASP A 223 -9.47 -27.29 3.80
CA ASP A 223 -10.38 -27.67 2.71
C ASP A 223 -11.69 -26.85 2.73
N GLY A 224 -11.84 -25.96 3.73
CA GLY A 224 -13.01 -25.11 3.88
C GLY A 224 -13.07 -24.00 2.83
N ILE A 225 -14.26 -23.78 2.28
CA ILE A 225 -14.58 -22.64 1.42
C ILE A 225 -15.87 -22.01 1.93
N TYR A 226 -15.83 -20.70 2.13
CA TYR A 226 -16.97 -19.89 2.56
C TYR A 226 -17.50 -19.10 1.38
N CYS A 227 -18.82 -19.08 1.22
CA CYS A 227 -19.48 -18.47 0.09
C CYS A 227 -20.66 -17.61 0.52
N MET A 228 -20.97 -16.63 -0.32
CA MET A 228 -22.14 -15.77 -0.22
C MET A 228 -22.86 -15.74 -1.56
N HIS A 229 -24.13 -16.10 -1.55
CA HIS A 229 -25.02 -15.93 -2.69
C HIS A 229 -25.80 -14.64 -2.54
N ARG A 230 -25.94 -13.85 -3.61
CA ARG A 230 -26.66 -12.58 -3.64
C ARG A 230 -27.68 -12.58 -4.76
N LEU A 231 -28.88 -12.08 -4.47
CA LEU A 231 -29.93 -11.80 -5.45
C LEU A 231 -30.24 -10.32 -5.43
N ARG A 232 -30.47 -9.70 -6.60
CA ARG A 232 -30.86 -8.29 -6.70
C ARG A 232 -32.01 -8.13 -7.68
N ASN A 233 -33.11 -7.54 -7.23
CA ASN A 233 -34.31 -7.30 -8.03
C ASN A 233 -34.44 -5.82 -8.45
N ARG A 234 -35.02 -5.56 -9.62
CA ARG A 234 -35.19 -4.24 -10.22
C ARG A 234 -36.18 -3.36 -9.46
N THR A 235 -37.28 -3.92 -8.96
CA THR A 235 -38.23 -3.15 -8.13
C THR A 235 -37.68 -2.71 -6.78
N GLU A 236 -36.67 -3.41 -6.23
CA GLU A 236 -35.98 -2.98 -5.00
C GLU A 236 -35.09 -1.76 -5.27
N ILE A 237 -34.39 -1.73 -6.41
CA ILE A 237 -33.52 -0.62 -6.83
C ILE A 237 -34.31 0.68 -7.00
N GLN A 238 -35.54 0.62 -7.51
CA GLN A 238 -36.37 1.81 -7.70
C GLN A 238 -36.96 2.36 -6.39
N LYS A 239 -37.05 1.54 -5.33
CA LYS A 239 -37.61 1.95 -4.02
C LYS A 239 -36.54 2.45 -3.03
N GLN A 240 -35.26 2.11 -3.22
CA GLN A 240 -34.18 2.45 -2.29
C GLN A 240 -33.13 3.35 -2.95
N SER A 241 -33.13 4.64 -2.60
CA SER A 241 -32.06 5.59 -2.95
C SER A 241 -30.89 5.60 -1.95
N THR A 242 -30.85 4.65 -0.99
CA THR A 242 -29.80 4.63 0.06
C THR A 242 -29.20 3.25 0.37
N HIS A 243 -29.70 2.13 -0.15
CA HIS A 243 -29.17 0.78 0.15
C HIS A 243 -29.17 -0.11 -1.10
N PRO A 244 -28.03 -0.41 -1.74
CA PRO A 244 -28.01 -1.09 -3.03
C PRO A 244 -27.97 -2.63 -2.98
N TYR A 245 -28.01 -3.28 -1.80
CA TYR A 245 -27.73 -4.71 -1.67
C TYR A 245 -29.02 -5.52 -1.46
N GLY A 246 -29.33 -6.41 -2.41
CA GLY A 246 -30.45 -7.35 -2.28
C GLY A 246 -30.16 -8.50 -1.31
N MET A 247 -31.09 -9.45 -1.18
CA MET A 247 -31.00 -10.55 -0.20
C MET A 247 -29.75 -11.42 -0.41
N GLY A 248 -28.91 -11.52 0.64
CA GLY A 248 -27.71 -12.35 0.64
C GLY A 248 -27.84 -13.57 1.55
N THR A 249 -27.23 -14.68 1.16
CA THR A 249 -27.24 -15.95 1.93
C THR A 249 -25.82 -16.51 2.00
N ALA A 250 -25.32 -16.73 3.22
CA ALA A 250 -24.02 -17.35 3.43
C ALA A 250 -24.14 -18.87 3.56
N PHE A 251 -23.16 -19.57 2.99
CA PHE A 251 -23.02 -21.01 3.07
C PHE A 251 -21.55 -21.42 2.98
N TYR A 252 -21.25 -22.70 3.19
CA TYR A 252 -19.90 -23.21 3.12
C TYR A 252 -19.85 -24.62 2.54
N THR A 253 -18.66 -25.03 2.11
CA THR A 253 -18.34 -26.36 1.61
C THR A 253 -16.97 -26.80 2.12
N THR A 254 -16.79 -28.10 2.31
CA THR A 254 -15.50 -28.72 2.68
C THR A 254 -15.06 -29.79 1.67
N ASP A 255 -15.78 -29.93 0.56
CA ASP A 255 -15.54 -30.95 -0.48
C ASP A 255 -15.52 -30.34 -1.89
N LEU A 256 -15.17 -29.06 -1.97
CA LEU A 256 -15.08 -28.27 -3.21
C LEU A 256 -16.42 -28.21 -3.96
N GLY A 257 -17.51 -28.03 -3.23
CA GLY A 257 -18.85 -27.80 -3.78
C GLY A 257 -19.61 -29.06 -4.16
N GLN A 258 -19.17 -30.27 -3.75
CA GLN A 258 -20.00 -31.48 -3.92
C GLN A 258 -21.20 -31.43 -2.99
N SER A 259 -21.01 -30.89 -1.79
CA SER A 259 -22.07 -30.61 -0.84
C SER A 259 -21.86 -29.24 -0.21
N THR A 260 -22.95 -28.47 -0.15
CA THR A 260 -22.95 -27.13 0.44
C THR A 260 -23.90 -27.08 1.63
N LYS A 261 -23.51 -26.39 2.69
CA LYS A 261 -24.26 -26.27 3.94
C LYS A 261 -24.50 -24.81 4.29
N LEU A 262 -25.72 -24.48 4.68
CA LEU A 262 -26.03 -23.18 5.26
C LEU A 262 -25.42 -23.06 6.67
N PHE A 263 -25.09 -21.83 7.06
CA PHE A 263 -24.82 -21.54 8.47
C PHE A 263 -26.13 -21.60 9.25
N ASP A 264 -26.20 -22.47 10.26
CA ASP A 264 -27.43 -22.69 11.04
C ASP A 264 -27.88 -21.42 11.76
N GLU A 265 -26.93 -20.59 12.18
CA GLU A 265 -27.12 -19.35 12.92
C GLU A 265 -27.67 -18.21 12.05
N LEU A 266 -27.45 -18.28 10.73
CA LEU A 266 -27.80 -17.21 9.79
C LEU A 266 -29.06 -17.49 8.96
N LYS A 267 -29.73 -18.63 9.18
CA LYS A 267 -30.87 -19.09 8.34
C LYS A 267 -32.04 -18.11 8.27
N SER A 268 -32.24 -17.27 9.27
CA SER A 268 -33.35 -16.32 9.37
C SER A 268 -32.96 -14.87 9.05
N SER A 269 -31.72 -14.62 8.64
CA SER A 269 -31.18 -13.27 8.50
C SER A 269 -30.64 -13.05 7.08
N SER A 270 -30.75 -11.82 6.57
CA SER A 270 -30.14 -11.46 5.28
C SER A 270 -28.66 -11.16 5.51
N VAL A 271 -27.76 -11.86 4.82
CA VAL A 271 -26.32 -11.64 4.93
C VAL A 271 -25.89 -10.50 4.01
N GLU A 272 -25.23 -9.49 4.56
CA GLU A 272 -24.73 -8.36 3.77
C GLU A 272 -23.31 -8.61 3.29
N ASN A 273 -22.46 -9.13 4.19
CA ASN A 273 -21.05 -9.36 3.91
C ASN A 273 -20.42 -10.41 4.84
N ILE A 274 -19.36 -11.05 4.34
CA ILE A 274 -18.53 -12.01 5.07
C ILE A 274 -17.04 -11.67 4.86
N TRP A 275 -16.35 -11.40 5.95
CA TRP A 275 -14.89 -11.25 5.97
C TRP A 275 -14.28 -12.49 6.61
N VAL A 276 -13.37 -13.13 5.90
CA VAL A 276 -12.51 -14.19 6.43
C VAL A 276 -11.15 -13.57 6.69
N PHE A 277 -10.64 -13.79 7.90
CA PHE A 277 -9.29 -13.41 8.32
C PHE A 277 -8.53 -14.68 8.73
N PRO A 278 -7.20 -14.60 8.96
CA PRO A 278 -6.45 -15.72 9.49
C PRO A 278 -7.03 -16.34 10.78
N PHE A 279 -7.53 -15.54 11.73
CA PHE A 279 -7.99 -16.01 13.04
C PHE A 279 -9.50 -15.84 13.29
N HIS A 280 -10.15 -14.94 12.55
CA HIS A 280 -11.57 -14.64 12.71
C HIS A 280 -12.38 -14.74 11.41
N ILE A 281 -13.66 -15.08 11.53
CA ILE A 281 -14.67 -14.85 10.49
C ILE A 281 -15.65 -13.83 11.05
N LEU A 282 -15.92 -12.78 10.29
CA LEU A 282 -16.87 -11.72 10.64
C LEU A 282 -17.99 -11.69 9.60
N VAL A 283 -19.24 -11.75 10.05
CA VAL A 283 -20.43 -11.67 9.19
C VAL A 283 -21.32 -10.54 9.66
N ILE A 284 -21.77 -9.69 8.73
CA ILE A 284 -22.80 -8.68 8.99
C ILE A 284 -24.11 -9.12 8.35
N THR A 285 -25.18 -9.07 9.13
CA THR A 285 -26.54 -9.38 8.69
C THR A 285 -27.49 -8.23 8.94
N SER A 286 -28.49 -8.05 8.08
CA SER A 286 -29.66 -7.20 8.35
C SER A 286 -30.88 -8.00 8.79
N GLU A 287 -31.61 -7.41 9.74
CA GLU A 287 -32.91 -7.85 10.21
C GLU A 287 -33.94 -6.74 10.00
N ALA A 288 -35.12 -7.09 9.46
CA ALA A 288 -36.21 -6.14 9.30
C ALA A 288 -36.86 -5.86 10.66
N ASN A 289 -36.84 -4.60 11.13
CA ASN A 289 -37.56 -4.20 12.35
C ASN A 289 -38.83 -3.40 12.01
N GLU A 290 -39.90 -3.65 12.77
CA GLU A 290 -41.24 -3.06 12.55
C GLU A 290 -41.35 -1.55 12.84
N VAL A 291 -40.38 -0.95 13.54
CA VAL A 291 -40.54 0.39 14.15
C VAL A 291 -39.71 1.50 13.46
N ASP A 292 -38.50 1.22 12.96
CA ASP A 292 -37.57 2.29 12.51
C ASP A 292 -36.61 1.94 11.34
N GLY A 293 -36.70 0.76 10.71
CA GLY A 293 -35.83 0.37 9.58
C GLY A 293 -35.06 -0.93 9.78
N THR A 294 -33.95 -1.12 9.04
CA THR A 294 -33.09 -2.32 9.08
C THR A 294 -32.11 -2.27 10.24
N ALA A 295 -32.13 -3.26 11.14
CA ALA A 295 -31.12 -3.41 12.19
C ALA A 295 -29.99 -4.31 11.70
N HIS A 296 -28.74 -3.87 11.89
CA HIS A 296 -27.56 -4.67 11.58
C HIS A 296 -27.10 -5.46 12.80
N ARG A 297 -26.75 -6.74 12.59
CA ARG A 297 -26.10 -7.60 13.58
C ARG A 297 -24.75 -8.07 13.07
N ILE A 298 -23.83 -8.26 14.01
CA ILE A 298 -22.49 -8.75 13.75
C ILE A 298 -22.35 -10.14 14.36
N TRP A 299 -21.77 -11.06 13.60
CA TRP A 299 -21.46 -12.41 14.01
C TRP A 299 -19.98 -12.67 13.86
N VAL A 300 -19.37 -13.34 14.83
CA VAL A 300 -17.94 -13.65 14.84
C VAL A 300 -17.73 -15.15 15.09
N SER A 301 -16.77 -15.75 14.38
CA SER A 301 -16.26 -17.09 14.66
C SER A 301 -14.74 -17.09 14.76
N THR A 302 -14.22 -17.88 15.70
CA THR A 302 -12.78 -18.13 15.94
C THR A 302 -12.42 -19.60 15.71
N GLY A 303 -13.06 -20.24 14.71
CA GLY A 303 -12.89 -21.65 14.37
C GLY A 303 -14.01 -22.57 14.84
N GLY A 304 -15.13 -22.00 15.28
CA GLY A 304 -16.34 -22.72 15.73
C GLY A 304 -17.64 -22.15 15.14
N PRO A 305 -18.79 -22.42 15.78
CA PRO A 305 -20.08 -21.81 15.45
C PRO A 305 -20.01 -20.27 15.47
N LEU A 306 -20.81 -19.62 14.60
CA LEU A 306 -20.93 -18.16 14.59
C LEU A 306 -21.66 -17.69 15.86
N LYS A 307 -21.11 -16.68 16.54
CA LYS A 307 -21.72 -16.11 17.75
C LYS A 307 -22.01 -14.62 17.54
N PRO A 308 -23.15 -14.12 18.04
CA PRO A 308 -23.46 -12.70 17.95
C PRO A 308 -22.48 -11.88 18.78
N ALA A 309 -22.01 -10.77 18.21
CA ALA A 309 -21.16 -9.81 18.90
C ALA A 309 -22.00 -8.75 19.64
N CYS A 310 -21.47 -8.27 20.75
CA CYS A 310 -22.05 -7.22 21.58
C CYS A 310 -21.45 -5.86 21.19
N LEU A 311 -22.31 -4.95 20.72
CA LEU A 311 -21.94 -3.57 20.42
C LEU A 311 -22.33 -2.60 21.56
N PRO A 312 -21.62 -1.48 21.74
CA PRO A 312 -22.04 -0.42 22.67
C PRO A 312 -23.41 0.14 22.31
N LYS A 313 -24.22 0.49 23.31
CA LYS A 313 -25.61 0.99 23.12
C LYS A 313 -25.74 2.27 22.28
N ARG A 314 -24.67 3.07 22.17
CA ARG A 314 -24.65 4.35 21.43
C ARG A 314 -24.42 4.17 19.92
N VAL A 315 -24.14 2.94 19.48
CA VAL A 315 -23.95 2.64 18.06
C VAL A 315 -25.28 2.76 17.33
N ALA A 316 -25.36 3.74 16.43
CA ALA A 316 -26.55 4.02 15.63
C ALA A 316 -26.58 3.18 14.35
N SER A 317 -25.44 3.03 13.67
CA SER A 317 -25.32 2.21 12.46
C SER A 317 -23.86 1.81 12.19
N LEU A 318 -23.65 0.85 11.29
CA LEU A 318 -22.33 0.54 10.75
C LEU A 318 -22.12 1.32 9.44
N PRO A 319 -20.93 1.90 9.20
CA PRO A 319 -20.69 2.68 7.99
C PRO A 319 -20.73 1.81 6.74
N HIS A 320 -21.42 2.28 5.70
CA HIS A 320 -21.71 1.47 4.52
C HIS A 320 -20.53 1.32 3.53
N VAL A 321 -19.48 2.16 3.59
CA VAL A 321 -18.55 2.30 2.43
C VAL A 321 -17.06 2.51 2.74
N VAL A 322 -16.63 2.93 3.95
CA VAL A 322 -15.26 3.52 4.07
C VAL A 322 -14.28 2.76 4.99
N SER A 323 -14.73 1.92 5.90
CA SER A 323 -13.86 1.31 6.91
C SER A 323 -14.09 -0.20 6.96
N MET A 324 -13.28 -0.93 6.19
CA MET A 324 -13.25 -2.39 6.25
C MET A 324 -12.78 -2.84 7.65
N PRO A 325 -13.39 -3.89 8.22
CA PRO A 325 -12.91 -4.49 9.46
C PRO A 325 -11.46 -4.94 9.30
N LEU A 326 -10.68 -4.82 10.36
CA LEU A 326 -9.26 -5.17 10.39
C LEU A 326 -8.98 -6.13 11.54
N GLU A 327 -8.39 -7.28 11.24
CA GLU A 327 -7.84 -8.18 12.25
C GLU A 327 -6.48 -7.63 12.72
N LEU A 328 -6.43 -7.16 13.97
CA LEU A 328 -5.21 -6.56 14.53
C LEU A 328 -4.24 -7.65 15.00
N ASP A 329 -4.75 -8.70 15.61
CA ASP A 329 -3.97 -9.85 16.09
C ASP A 329 -4.84 -11.11 16.16
N ARG A 330 -4.33 -12.15 16.83
CA ARG A 330 -5.02 -13.44 16.97
C ARG A 330 -6.34 -13.38 17.73
N GLU A 331 -6.61 -12.32 18.46
CA GLU A 331 -7.72 -12.22 19.40
C GLU A 331 -8.64 -11.03 19.12
N ARG A 332 -8.16 -10.00 18.42
CA ARG A 332 -8.86 -8.72 18.32
C ARG A 332 -9.16 -8.27 16.89
N ILE A 333 -10.37 -7.73 16.76
CA ILE A 333 -10.91 -7.15 15.53
C ILE A 333 -11.20 -5.67 15.79
N LEU A 334 -10.78 -4.85 14.85
CA LEU A 334 -11.10 -3.44 14.77
C LEU A 334 -12.23 -3.23 13.76
N LEU A 335 -13.28 -2.53 14.20
CA LEU A 335 -14.43 -2.16 13.38
C LEU A 335 -14.66 -0.65 13.47
N SER A 336 -15.27 -0.07 12.45
CA SER A 336 -15.83 1.28 12.55
C SER A 336 -17.35 1.25 12.72
N ALA A 337 -17.87 2.21 13.46
CA ALA A 337 -19.28 2.37 13.75
C ALA A 337 -19.66 3.85 13.78
N VAL A 338 -20.88 4.17 13.35
CA VAL A 338 -21.44 5.50 13.47
C VAL A 338 -22.20 5.60 14.79
N LEU A 339 -21.83 6.57 15.62
CA LEU A 339 -22.52 6.87 16.87
C LEU A 339 -23.50 8.03 16.66
N GLU A 340 -24.58 8.02 17.44
CA GLU A 340 -25.39 9.20 17.66
C GLU A 340 -24.85 9.98 18.86
N GLU A 341 -24.43 11.23 18.62
CA GLU A 341 -23.95 12.11 19.68
C GLU A 341 -25.13 12.69 20.48
N ASP A 342 -24.93 12.82 21.79
CA ASP A 342 -25.88 13.51 22.66
C ASP A 342 -25.98 15.00 22.27
N GLU A 343 -27.13 15.63 22.50
CA GLU A 343 -27.35 17.07 22.33
C GLU A 343 -27.38 17.62 20.88
N GLY A 344 -27.61 16.78 19.86
CA GLY A 344 -27.91 17.27 18.50
C GLY A 344 -26.67 17.69 17.68
N HIS A 345 -25.48 17.22 18.07
CA HIS A 345 -24.22 17.47 17.37
C HIS A 345 -24.03 16.63 16.09
N GLY A 346 -24.93 15.67 15.81
CA GLY A 346 -24.96 14.90 14.56
C GLY A 346 -24.49 13.45 14.74
N LYS A 347 -24.13 12.81 13.62
CA LYS A 347 -23.57 11.45 13.57
C LYS A 347 -22.07 11.52 13.30
N SER A 348 -21.28 10.79 14.07
CA SER A 348 -19.82 10.73 13.94
C SER A 348 -19.33 9.29 13.83
N GLU A 349 -18.24 9.09 13.09
CA GLU A 349 -17.62 7.78 12.88
C GLU A 349 -16.59 7.52 13.99
N HIS A 350 -16.70 6.38 14.66
CA HIS A 350 -15.85 5.95 15.77
C HIS A 350 -15.36 4.52 15.55
N PHE A 351 -14.21 4.19 16.15
CA PHE A 351 -13.69 2.83 16.13
C PHE A 351 -14.11 2.05 17.36
N LEU A 352 -14.40 0.78 17.11
CA LEU A 352 -14.69 -0.23 18.09
C LEU A 352 -13.60 -1.30 18.06
N LEU A 353 -13.04 -1.59 19.22
CA LEU A 353 -12.11 -2.69 19.41
C LEU A 353 -12.83 -3.84 20.11
N SER A 354 -12.65 -5.06 19.61
CA SER A 354 -13.12 -6.24 20.33
C SER A 354 -12.21 -6.58 21.51
N ASP A 355 -12.77 -7.22 22.53
CA ASP A 355 -12.00 -7.97 23.51
C ASP A 355 -11.32 -9.19 22.88
N SER A 356 -10.57 -9.95 23.69
CA SER A 356 -9.84 -11.13 23.25
C SER A 356 -10.73 -12.31 22.81
N SER A 357 -12.04 -12.22 23.05
CA SER A 357 -12.98 -13.22 22.54
C SER A 357 -13.43 -12.92 21.10
N GLY A 358 -13.14 -11.72 20.60
CA GLY A 358 -13.67 -11.19 19.35
C GLY A 358 -15.15 -10.78 19.42
N LEU A 359 -15.83 -10.96 20.57
CA LEU A 359 -17.29 -10.84 20.67
C LEU A 359 -17.76 -9.55 21.33
N ASN A 360 -17.01 -8.97 22.26
CA ASN A 360 -17.46 -7.75 22.95
C ASN A 360 -16.69 -6.55 22.42
N PHE A 361 -17.40 -5.61 21.79
CA PHE A 361 -16.81 -4.40 21.24
C PHE A 361 -16.98 -3.22 22.19
N SER A 362 -15.90 -2.46 22.36
CA SER A 362 -15.88 -1.22 23.13
C SER A 362 -15.36 -0.06 22.29
N LEU A 363 -15.81 1.15 22.59
CA LEU A 363 -15.29 2.36 21.98
C LEU A 363 -13.81 2.52 22.32
N ILE A 364 -13.01 2.81 21.30
CA ILE A 364 -11.66 3.34 21.53
C ILE A 364 -11.81 4.84 21.79
N ASP A 365 -12.11 5.19 23.04
CA ASP A 365 -12.15 6.59 23.45
C ASP A 365 -10.75 7.21 23.26
N SER A 366 -10.69 8.38 22.60
CA SER A 366 -9.55 9.30 22.69
C SER A 366 -8.18 8.80 22.16
N ILE A 367 -8.09 8.15 20.99
CA ILE A 367 -6.79 8.11 20.27
C ILE A 367 -6.31 9.54 20.00
N THR A 368 -7.24 10.44 19.71
CA THR A 368 -7.03 11.87 19.51
C THR A 368 -7.81 12.65 20.56
N GLN A 369 -7.27 13.77 21.06
CA GLN A 369 -7.93 14.61 22.07
C GLN A 369 -9.28 15.16 21.60
N GLU A 370 -9.45 15.30 20.29
CA GLU A 370 -10.71 15.65 19.62
C GLU A 370 -11.16 14.49 18.71
N PRO A 371 -12.47 14.30 18.49
CA PRO A 371 -12.96 13.25 17.60
C PRO A 371 -12.56 13.53 16.14
N ALA A 372 -11.87 12.58 15.52
CA ALA A 372 -11.58 12.62 14.09
C ALA A 372 -12.85 12.34 13.28
N GLN A 373 -13.01 12.98 12.12
CA GLN A 373 -14.16 12.72 11.25
C GLN A 373 -14.01 11.45 10.44
N HIS A 374 -12.80 11.13 10.01
CA HIS A 374 -12.46 9.93 9.27
C HIS A 374 -11.12 9.44 9.82
N VAL A 375 -10.91 8.13 9.90
CA VAL A 375 -9.61 7.56 10.24
C VAL A 375 -9.31 6.44 9.28
N MET A 376 -8.06 6.39 8.83
CA MET A 376 -7.53 5.27 8.07
C MET A 376 -6.49 4.55 8.92
N ILE A 377 -6.70 3.25 9.12
CA ILE A 377 -5.79 2.41 9.92
C ILE A 377 -5.19 1.33 9.01
N LYS A 378 -3.87 1.12 9.13
CA LYS A 378 -3.10 0.15 8.34
C LYS A 378 -2.17 -0.65 9.24
N LYS A 379 -2.28 -1.98 9.21
CA LYS A 379 -1.32 -2.89 9.85
C LYS A 379 -0.05 -3.03 8.99
N LEU A 380 1.13 -3.02 9.62
CA LEU A 380 2.40 -3.32 8.97
C LEU A 380 2.74 -4.80 9.19
N TYR A 381 2.35 -5.67 8.26
CA TYR A 381 2.46 -7.13 8.44
C TYR A 381 3.87 -7.68 8.70
N ASN A 382 4.93 -6.97 8.29
CA ASN A 382 6.32 -7.36 8.58
C ASN A 382 6.77 -6.97 10.00
N LEU A 383 6.01 -6.14 10.71
CA LEU A 383 6.31 -5.64 12.05
C LEU A 383 5.15 -5.96 12.99
N GLU A 384 5.22 -7.11 13.64
CA GLU A 384 4.18 -7.56 14.55
C GLU A 384 3.90 -6.51 15.64
N GLY A 385 2.63 -6.31 15.99
CA GLY A 385 2.23 -5.24 16.91
C GLY A 385 2.08 -3.85 16.28
N THR A 386 2.61 -3.61 15.07
CA THR A 386 2.75 -2.25 14.54
C THR A 386 1.57 -1.85 13.64
N VAL A 387 0.91 -0.76 14.03
CA VAL A 387 -0.26 -0.22 13.35
C VAL A 387 -0.10 1.28 13.11
N TRP A 388 -0.41 1.72 11.90
CA TRP A 388 -0.42 3.13 11.50
C TRP A 388 -1.83 3.66 11.41
N GLY A 389 -2.02 4.92 11.82
CA GLY A 389 -3.31 5.61 11.80
C GLY A 389 -3.17 7.02 11.25
N GLU A 390 -3.97 7.35 10.24
CA GLU A 390 -4.17 8.72 9.76
C GLU A 390 -5.55 9.21 10.19
N PHE A 391 -5.58 10.26 11.01
CA PHE A 391 -6.78 10.83 11.61
C PHE A 391 -7.10 12.14 10.91
N ILE A 392 -8.27 12.24 10.28
CA ILE A 392 -8.69 13.39 9.47
C ILE A 392 -9.71 14.23 10.23
N PHE A 393 -9.42 15.52 10.34
CA PHE A 393 -10.25 16.53 10.97
C PHE A 393 -10.74 17.53 9.92
N ARG A 394 -11.89 18.17 10.18
CA ARG A 394 -12.43 19.22 9.34
C ARG A 394 -12.68 20.45 10.19
N GLU A 395 -12.08 21.56 9.79
CA GLU A 395 -12.28 22.84 10.44
C GLU A 395 -13.03 23.79 9.49
N VAL A 396 -13.98 24.53 10.06
CA VAL A 396 -14.72 25.60 9.38
C VAL A 396 -13.80 26.81 9.25
N HIS A 397 -13.39 27.14 8.04
CA HIS A 397 -12.59 28.34 7.80
C HIS A 397 -13.51 29.52 7.53
N ASN A 398 -13.78 30.34 8.56
CA ASN A 398 -14.47 31.62 8.38
C ASN A 398 -13.50 32.66 7.82
N ARG A 399 -13.68 33.04 6.55
CA ARG A 399 -12.86 34.03 5.83
C ARG A 399 -12.87 35.45 6.45
N SER A 400 -13.66 35.70 7.50
CA SER A 400 -13.83 37.02 8.11
C SER A 400 -12.66 37.46 9.00
N THR A 401 -11.74 36.56 9.39
CA THR A 401 -10.64 36.86 10.31
C THR A 401 -9.27 37.11 9.64
N GLU A 402 -9.16 37.03 8.32
CA GLU A 402 -7.87 37.22 7.62
C GLU A 402 -7.72 38.53 6.83
N LEU A 403 -8.68 39.46 6.94
CA LEU A 403 -8.47 40.85 6.51
C LEU A 403 -7.61 41.66 7.49
N SER A 404 -7.12 41.06 8.59
CA SER A 404 -6.27 41.73 9.58
C SER A 404 -4.84 41.18 9.71
N MET A 405 -4.40 40.20 8.91
CA MET A 405 -3.06 39.60 9.05
C MET A 405 -2.27 39.33 7.76
N ASP A 406 -2.61 39.97 6.63
CA ASP A 406 -1.79 39.96 5.40
C ASP A 406 -1.12 41.32 5.11
N GLU A 407 -0.86 42.13 6.15
CA GLU A 407 -0.09 43.38 6.02
C GLU A 407 1.43 43.21 6.25
N THR A 408 1.93 42.02 6.61
CA THR A 408 3.32 41.88 7.08
C THR A 408 4.32 41.29 6.07
N ASN A 409 3.91 40.90 4.86
CA ASN A 409 4.85 40.39 3.83
C ASN A 409 4.81 41.15 2.49
N LEU A 410 4.68 42.48 2.55
CA LEU A 410 5.05 43.36 1.44
C LEU A 410 6.44 43.93 1.67
N ASP A 411 7.38 43.42 0.88
CA ASP A 411 8.78 43.78 0.77
C ASP A 411 9.05 45.29 1.03
N LYS A 412 9.97 45.59 1.98
CA LYS A 412 10.26 46.93 2.53
C LYS A 412 10.89 47.92 1.54
N LYS A 413 10.89 47.65 0.23
CA LYS A 413 11.54 48.49 -0.79
C LYS A 413 10.61 49.16 -1.81
N VAL A 414 9.29 48.99 -1.72
CA VAL A 414 8.36 49.57 -2.72
C VAL A 414 7.79 50.92 -2.27
N ASN A 415 8.01 51.95 -3.11
CA ASN A 415 7.58 53.33 -2.90
C ASN A 415 6.03 53.45 -2.83
N TRP A 416 5.52 54.35 -1.98
CA TRP A 416 4.08 54.50 -1.68
C TRP A 416 3.22 54.78 -2.92
N LEU A 417 3.78 55.46 -3.93
CA LEU A 417 3.08 55.77 -5.18
C LEU A 417 2.74 54.50 -5.99
N GLN A 418 3.61 53.49 -5.98
CA GLN A 418 3.37 52.22 -6.67
C GLN A 418 2.29 51.37 -5.99
N ARG A 419 2.18 51.48 -4.65
CA ARG A 419 1.11 50.83 -3.88
C ARG A 419 -0.27 51.36 -4.28
N ILE A 420 -0.38 52.67 -4.50
CA ILE A 420 -1.62 53.32 -4.94
C ILE A 420 -2.00 52.88 -6.37
N ILE A 421 -1.02 52.78 -7.27
CA ILE A 421 -1.28 52.37 -8.66
C ILE A 421 -1.81 50.93 -8.73
N GLU A 422 -1.22 50.00 -7.98
CA GLU A 422 -1.70 48.60 -7.94
C GLU A 422 -3.06 48.47 -7.24
N PHE A 423 -3.30 49.27 -6.20
CA PHE A 423 -4.61 49.34 -5.55
C PHE A 423 -5.70 49.82 -6.52
N ILE A 424 -5.43 50.88 -7.29
CA ILE A 424 -6.36 51.43 -8.30
C ILE A 424 -6.59 50.45 -9.44
N LYS A 425 -5.54 49.79 -9.96
CA LYS A 425 -5.69 48.76 -11.01
C LYS A 425 -6.61 47.62 -10.56
N LYS A 426 -6.41 47.12 -9.33
CA LYS A 426 -7.16 45.99 -8.79
C LYS A 426 -8.62 46.34 -8.47
N HIS A 427 -8.90 47.57 -8.03
CA HIS A 427 -10.23 47.93 -7.50
C HIS A 427 -11.08 48.81 -8.42
N VAL A 428 -10.48 49.56 -9.35
CA VAL A 428 -11.20 50.52 -10.22
C VAL A 428 -11.36 50.00 -11.65
N LEU A 429 -10.35 49.31 -12.20
CA LEU A 429 -10.32 48.99 -13.64
C LEU A 429 -10.92 47.62 -14.01
N HIS A 430 -11.25 46.75 -13.06
CA HIS A 430 -11.79 45.40 -13.33
C HIS A 430 -13.12 45.12 -12.59
N ARG A 431 -14.09 46.05 -12.68
CA ARG A 431 -15.49 45.73 -12.39
C ARG A 431 -16.28 45.53 -13.69
N LYS A 432 -16.36 44.30 -14.18
CA LYS A 432 -17.49 43.89 -15.03
C LYS A 432 -18.65 43.48 -14.12
N PRO A 433 -19.89 43.94 -14.37
CA PRO A 433 -21.04 43.56 -13.55
C PRO A 433 -21.52 42.17 -13.96
N TYR A 434 -21.35 41.18 -13.08
CA TYR A 434 -22.18 39.98 -13.10
C TYR A 434 -23.41 40.24 -12.22
N PRO A 435 -24.59 39.70 -12.56
CA PRO A 435 -25.79 39.91 -11.76
C PRO A 435 -25.60 39.30 -10.37
N LEU A 436 -26.04 40.05 -9.36
CA LEU A 436 -26.03 39.67 -7.94
C LEU A 436 -26.78 38.34 -7.73
N MET A 437 -26.04 37.23 -7.62
CA MET A 437 -26.40 36.17 -6.69
C MET A 437 -26.05 36.69 -5.30
N GLU A 438 -26.99 36.62 -4.36
CA GLU A 438 -26.70 36.81 -2.94
C GLU A 438 -25.50 35.93 -2.55
N PRO A 439 -24.54 36.44 -1.75
CA PRO A 439 -23.42 35.64 -1.32
C PRO A 439 -23.95 34.61 -0.32
N PHE A 440 -24.30 33.41 -0.80
CA PHE A 440 -24.29 32.24 0.04
C PHE A 440 -22.90 32.19 0.69
N PRO A 441 -22.78 32.13 2.03
CA PRO A 441 -21.49 31.99 2.66
C PRO A 441 -20.90 30.66 2.20
N PHE A 442 -19.95 30.71 1.27
CA PHE A 442 -19.11 29.56 0.96
C PHE A 442 -18.25 29.33 2.20
N ILE A 443 -18.71 28.43 3.06
CA ILE A 443 -17.89 27.89 4.14
C ILE A 443 -16.81 27.03 3.46
N GLU A 444 -15.58 27.53 3.43
CA GLU A 444 -14.45 26.76 2.96
C GLU A 444 -14.02 25.82 4.10
N TYR A 445 -14.14 24.52 3.88
CA TYR A 445 -13.73 23.53 4.86
C TYR A 445 -12.28 23.12 4.57
N LYS A 446 -11.37 23.38 5.49
CA LYS A 446 -10.01 22.82 5.43
C LYS A 446 -10.01 21.47 6.13
N ARG A 447 -9.38 20.48 5.49
CA ARG A 447 -9.15 19.16 6.06
C ARG A 447 -7.71 19.05 6.50
N PHE A 448 -7.51 18.61 7.72
CA PHE A 448 -6.21 18.37 8.32
C PHE A 448 -6.09 16.89 8.65
N SER A 449 -4.88 16.34 8.56
CA SER A 449 -4.58 15.03 9.09
C SER A 449 -3.50 15.08 10.17
N LYS A 450 -3.64 14.14 11.11
CA LYS A 450 -2.63 13.81 12.14
C LYS A 450 -2.29 12.33 12.01
N ASN A 451 -1.01 12.00 12.00
CA ASN A 451 -0.52 10.63 11.89
C ASN A 451 -0.06 10.14 13.27
N LYS A 452 -0.45 8.91 13.60
CA LYS A 452 -0.04 8.22 14.83
C LYS A 452 0.38 6.78 14.52
N ILE A 453 1.18 6.21 15.42
CA ILE A 453 1.64 4.84 15.38
C ILE A 453 1.34 4.14 16.70
N SER A 454 1.02 2.86 16.63
CA SER A 454 0.92 1.95 17.76
C SER A 454 1.90 0.79 17.54
N PHE A 455 2.38 0.26 18.66
CA PHE A 455 3.37 -0.83 18.73
C PHE A 455 2.85 -2.03 19.54
N ASP A 456 1.59 -1.98 19.94
CA ASP A 456 0.89 -2.93 20.81
C ASP A 456 -0.50 -3.27 20.22
N ASN A 457 -0.56 -3.36 18.88
CA ASN A 457 -1.78 -3.70 18.15
C ASN A 457 -2.96 -2.78 18.47
N GLY A 458 -2.69 -1.48 18.55
CA GLY A 458 -3.71 -0.43 18.66
C GLY A 458 -4.13 -0.07 20.09
N GLU A 459 -3.51 -0.63 21.14
CA GLU A 459 -3.83 -0.28 22.53
C GLU A 459 -3.37 1.13 22.89
N THR A 460 -2.12 1.46 22.57
CA THR A 460 -1.55 2.79 22.80
C THR A 460 -1.04 3.39 21.50
N TRP A 461 -1.21 4.71 21.39
CA TRP A 461 -0.89 5.47 20.19
C TRP A 461 -0.02 6.66 20.51
N THR A 462 1.06 6.83 19.75
CA THR A 462 1.98 7.96 19.87
C THR A 462 2.05 8.75 18.57
N ASN A 463 2.36 10.05 18.67
CA ASN A 463 2.67 10.83 17.47
C ASN A 463 4.06 10.42 16.94
N LEU A 464 4.27 10.58 15.64
CA LEU A 464 5.52 10.19 14.99
C LEU A 464 6.66 11.13 15.41
N LYS A 465 7.55 10.65 16.28
CA LYS A 465 8.67 11.44 16.83
C LYS A 465 9.72 11.72 15.77
N VAL A 466 10.15 12.97 15.65
CA VAL A 466 11.29 13.37 14.83
C VAL A 466 12.52 13.52 15.70
N VAL A 467 13.65 13.04 15.22
CA VAL A 467 14.96 13.18 15.87
C VAL A 467 15.95 13.83 14.91
N ASP A 468 16.90 14.60 15.46
CA ASP A 468 18.01 15.17 14.71
C ASP A 468 19.32 14.97 15.47
N PRO A 469 19.86 13.74 15.50
CA PRO A 469 21.12 13.45 16.20
C PRO A 469 22.29 14.29 15.69
N SER A 470 22.23 14.69 14.42
CA SER A 470 23.25 15.52 13.77
C SER A 470 23.22 16.99 14.21
N GLY A 471 22.08 17.47 14.72
CA GLY A 471 21.82 18.87 15.04
C GLY A 471 21.74 19.81 13.83
N LYS A 472 21.66 19.29 12.60
CA LYS A 472 21.70 20.07 11.35
C LYS A 472 20.34 20.48 10.81
N HIS A 473 19.26 19.84 11.24
CA HIS A 473 17.93 19.96 10.64
C HIS A 473 16.91 20.60 11.58
N LYS A 474 17.20 20.74 12.89
CA LYS A 474 16.26 21.35 13.85
C LYS A 474 15.77 22.74 13.42
N ASN A 475 16.58 23.52 12.71
CA ASN A 475 16.23 24.85 12.19
C ASN A 475 15.33 24.82 10.93
N LEU A 476 15.08 23.66 10.32
CA LEU A 476 14.19 23.53 9.16
C LEU A 476 12.71 23.51 9.57
N PHE A 477 12.42 23.24 10.85
CA PHE A 477 11.06 23.08 11.36
C PHE A 477 10.55 24.35 12.02
N GLN A 478 9.24 24.60 11.88
CA GLN A 478 8.57 25.77 12.47
C GLN A 478 8.11 25.53 13.92
N CYS A 479 8.34 24.32 14.44
CA CYS A 479 7.95 23.88 15.78
C CYS A 479 9.13 23.19 16.47
N ASP A 480 9.03 23.00 17.79
CA ASP A 480 10.07 22.34 18.58
C ASP A 480 9.89 20.82 18.54
N ILE A 481 10.79 20.11 17.87
CA ILE A 481 10.75 18.64 17.72
C ILE A 481 10.90 17.88 19.05
N ASP A 482 11.32 18.55 20.12
CA ASP A 482 11.35 17.96 21.46
C ASP A 482 9.95 17.90 22.10
N ASP A 483 8.98 18.66 21.58
CA ASP A 483 7.56 18.60 21.94
C ASP A 483 6.77 17.76 20.91
N VAL A 484 6.84 16.45 21.06
CA VAL A 484 6.21 15.47 20.14
C VAL A 484 4.68 15.62 20.05
N GLU A 485 4.04 16.22 21.05
CA GLU A 485 2.58 16.42 21.03
C GLU A 485 2.15 17.51 20.03
N HIS A 486 2.95 18.57 19.92
CA HIS A 486 2.69 19.72 19.05
C HIS A 486 3.63 19.79 17.84
N CYS A 487 4.65 18.94 17.75
CA CYS A 487 5.62 18.89 16.67
C CYS A 487 6.00 17.45 16.33
N SER A 488 5.28 16.86 15.38
CA SER A 488 5.50 15.48 14.96
C SER A 488 5.52 15.34 13.44
N PHE A 489 6.06 14.23 12.96
CA PHE A 489 6.06 13.90 11.55
C PHE A 489 4.63 13.58 11.08
N GLN A 490 4.21 14.27 10.02
CA GLN A 490 2.94 14.08 9.36
C GLN A 490 3.20 13.52 7.97
N LYS A 491 2.98 12.22 7.81
CA LYS A 491 3.10 11.53 6.54
C LYS A 491 2.14 12.15 5.52
N LYS A 492 2.62 12.26 4.28
CA LYS A 492 1.85 12.72 3.14
C LYS A 492 1.62 11.58 2.17
N ASN A 493 0.35 11.28 1.91
CA ASN A 493 -0.04 10.37 0.85
C ASN A 493 0.03 11.12 -0.48
N PHE A 494 1.18 11.04 -1.13
CA PHE A 494 1.28 11.38 -2.54
C PHE A 494 0.72 10.21 -3.36
N TYR A 495 0.16 10.49 -4.54
CA TYR A 495 0.00 9.45 -5.55
C TYR A 495 1.37 8.79 -5.73
N SER A 496 1.49 7.55 -5.24
CA SER A 496 2.69 6.76 -5.38
C SER A 496 2.54 5.97 -6.66
N PRO A 497 3.58 5.91 -7.51
CA PRO A 497 3.63 4.85 -8.50
C PRO A 497 3.61 3.50 -7.78
N LEU A 498 3.32 2.44 -8.51
CA LEU A 498 3.41 1.08 -8.00
C LEU A 498 4.88 0.80 -7.66
N ILE A 499 5.21 0.87 -6.37
CA ILE A 499 6.53 0.54 -5.83
C ILE A 499 6.40 -0.78 -5.10
N ARG A 500 7.11 -1.80 -5.58
CA ARG A 500 7.24 -3.08 -4.90
C ARG A 500 8.64 -3.11 -4.27
N ASN A 501 8.66 -3.31 -2.96
CA ASN A 501 9.88 -3.26 -2.16
C ASN A 501 10.17 -4.61 -1.57
N GLU A 502 11.46 -4.92 -1.45
CA GLU A 502 11.88 -6.01 -0.59
C GLU A 502 11.42 -5.69 0.84
N PRO A 503 10.83 -6.67 1.56
CA PRO A 503 10.42 -6.46 2.94
C PRO A 503 11.60 -6.04 3.81
N THR A 504 11.36 -5.13 4.76
CA THR A 504 12.41 -4.61 5.64
C THR A 504 12.18 -5.07 7.08
N ALA A 505 13.27 -5.22 7.83
CA ALA A 505 13.24 -5.49 9.27
C ALA A 505 13.24 -4.16 10.06
N GLY A 506 12.18 -3.36 9.93
CA GLY A 506 11.99 -2.13 10.71
C GLY A 506 12.65 -0.88 10.13
N ILE A 507 13.16 -0.95 8.90
CA ILE A 507 13.67 0.22 8.16
C ILE A 507 12.54 0.76 7.29
N LEU A 508 12.10 1.98 7.56
CA LEU A 508 10.97 2.61 6.90
C LEU A 508 11.42 3.95 6.32
N MET A 509 10.85 4.36 5.19
CA MET A 509 11.14 5.66 4.59
C MET A 509 9.86 6.27 4.05
N GLU A 510 9.58 7.51 4.44
CA GLU A 510 8.32 8.17 4.14
C GLU A 510 8.53 9.64 3.79
N THR A 511 7.61 10.21 3.02
CA THR A 511 7.61 11.64 2.70
C THR A 511 6.52 12.35 3.49
N GLY A 512 6.83 13.52 4.03
CA GLY A 512 5.85 14.31 4.76
C GLY A 512 6.41 15.63 5.28
N VAL A 513 5.78 16.18 6.30
CA VAL A 513 6.18 17.45 6.94
C VAL A 513 6.26 17.29 8.46
N VAL A 514 6.84 18.26 9.15
CA VAL A 514 6.88 18.29 10.61
C VAL A 514 6.05 19.48 11.11
N ARG A 515 4.99 19.20 11.86
CA ARG A 515 4.04 20.17 12.45
C ARG A 515 3.01 19.44 13.32
N GLU A 516 2.17 20.20 14.03
CA GLU A 516 1.08 19.65 14.84
C GLU A 516 0.01 18.93 14.00
N ARG A 517 -0.46 19.60 12.94
CA ARG A 517 -1.48 19.11 12.00
C ARG A 517 -1.09 19.51 10.59
N SER A 518 -1.40 18.66 9.62
CA SER A 518 -0.99 18.90 8.24
C SER A 518 -2.17 18.97 7.29
N LEU A 519 -2.16 19.95 6.38
CA LEU A 519 -3.23 20.10 5.39
C LEU A 519 -3.19 18.93 4.42
N ILE A 520 -4.30 18.22 4.24
CA ILE A 520 -4.34 17.06 3.32
C ILE A 520 -3.87 17.45 1.92
N LEU A 521 -4.23 18.65 1.47
CA LEU A 521 -3.84 19.19 0.17
C LEU A 521 -2.83 20.34 0.32
N GLY A 522 -1.75 20.28 -0.46
CA GLY A 522 -0.98 21.47 -0.82
C GLY A 522 0.17 21.90 0.10
N GLU A 523 1.14 21.01 0.37
CA GLU A 523 2.37 21.40 1.05
C GLU A 523 3.59 21.24 0.14
N LYS A 524 4.27 22.36 -0.15
CA LYS A 524 5.45 22.43 -1.03
C LYS A 524 6.76 22.06 -0.32
N ASP A 525 6.71 21.94 1.00
CA ASP A 525 7.88 21.84 1.88
C ASP A 525 8.08 20.40 2.40
N ALA A 526 7.52 19.41 1.69
CA ALA A 526 7.62 18.02 2.09
C ALA A 526 9.06 17.51 1.93
N MET A 527 9.54 16.81 2.96
CA MET A 527 10.87 16.20 3.04
C MET A 527 10.73 14.69 3.14
N ALA A 528 11.83 13.96 2.92
CA ALA A 528 11.89 12.53 3.12
C ALA A 528 12.55 12.19 4.45
N PHE A 529 11.91 11.30 5.20
CA PHE A 529 12.34 10.84 6.52
C PHE A 529 12.60 9.34 6.49
N ILE A 530 13.59 8.90 7.26
CA ILE A 530 13.93 7.50 7.46
C ILE A 530 13.78 7.13 8.93
N SER A 531 13.24 5.94 9.20
CA SER A 531 13.22 5.29 10.49
C SER A 531 13.99 3.97 10.38
N ARG A 532 14.74 3.62 11.42
CA ARG A 532 15.48 2.35 11.54
C ARG A 532 15.00 1.49 12.71
N ASP A 533 13.94 1.93 13.38
CA ASP A 533 13.39 1.38 14.62
C ASP A 533 11.89 1.05 14.51
N GLY A 534 11.43 0.73 13.29
CA GLY A 534 10.04 0.34 13.04
C GLY A 534 9.04 1.49 13.05
N GLY A 535 9.52 2.73 12.95
CA GLY A 535 8.70 3.95 12.92
C GLY A 535 8.61 4.69 14.26
N ALA A 536 9.38 4.26 15.28
CA ALA A 536 9.36 4.87 16.60
C ALA A 536 10.02 6.25 16.61
N SER A 537 11.06 6.43 15.78
CA SER A 537 11.67 7.73 15.51
C SER A 537 12.04 7.90 14.04
N TRP A 538 12.00 9.17 13.60
CA TRP A 538 12.20 9.56 12.21
C TRP A 538 13.29 10.63 12.10
N GLU A 539 14.24 10.42 11.20
CA GLU A 539 15.32 11.36 10.89
C GLU A 539 15.17 11.88 9.45
N VAL A 540 15.54 13.14 9.20
CA VAL A 540 15.56 13.69 7.83
C VAL A 540 16.63 12.96 7.01
N ALA A 541 16.20 12.30 5.94
CA ALA A 541 17.10 11.71 4.94
C ALA A 541 17.36 12.69 3.78
N PHE A 542 16.31 13.40 3.34
CA PHE A 542 16.41 14.39 2.27
C PHE A 542 15.49 15.59 2.54
N GLU A 543 16.00 16.80 2.31
CA GLU A 543 15.21 18.05 2.36
C GLU A 543 14.26 18.23 1.16
N PHE A 544 13.97 17.14 0.43
CA PHE A 544 13.07 17.09 -0.71
C PHE A 544 12.38 15.72 -0.76
N PRO A 545 11.22 15.60 -1.40
CA PRO A 545 10.48 14.35 -1.43
C PRO A 545 11.17 13.31 -2.34
N VAL A 546 11.19 12.05 -1.93
CA VAL A 546 11.73 10.93 -2.72
C VAL A 546 10.80 9.73 -2.73
N TYR A 547 10.87 8.92 -3.78
CA TYR A 547 10.44 7.52 -3.78
C TYR A 547 11.62 6.65 -3.32
N ALA A 548 11.37 5.60 -2.55
CA ALA A 548 12.41 4.73 -2.00
C ALA A 548 12.18 3.27 -2.38
N ALA A 549 13.25 2.61 -2.83
CA ALA A 549 13.36 1.16 -3.01
C ALA A 549 14.22 0.58 -1.90
N PHE A 550 13.81 -0.57 -1.38
CA PHE A 550 14.58 -1.31 -0.39
C PHE A 550 15.08 -2.62 -0.98
N LEU A 551 16.38 -2.85 -0.85
CA LEU A 551 17.09 -4.05 -1.29
C LEU A 551 17.86 -4.63 -0.10
N ASP A 552 18.21 -5.91 -0.18
CA ASP A 552 18.90 -6.66 0.87
C ASP A 552 18.23 -6.41 2.23
N PHE A 553 16.89 -6.48 2.26
CA PHE A 553 16.06 -6.25 3.45
C PHE A 553 16.13 -4.84 4.07
N GLY A 554 16.38 -3.84 3.22
CA GLY A 554 16.51 -2.44 3.60
C GLY A 554 17.93 -2.03 3.99
N ASN A 555 18.90 -2.94 3.86
CA ASN A 555 20.32 -2.60 4.03
C ASN A 555 20.85 -1.73 2.90
N ILE A 556 20.30 -1.91 1.70
CA ILE A 556 20.55 -1.09 0.54
C ILE A 556 19.27 -0.33 0.21
N ILE A 557 19.41 0.97 -0.05
CA ILE A 557 18.29 1.86 -0.33
C ILE A 557 18.57 2.63 -1.60
N VAL A 558 17.64 2.63 -2.54
CA VAL A 558 17.67 3.50 -3.72
C VAL A 558 16.61 4.58 -3.56
N ALA A 559 16.99 5.85 -3.60
CA ALA A 559 16.10 6.98 -3.45
C ALA A 559 16.03 7.83 -4.73
N ILE A 560 14.81 8.07 -5.21
CA ILE A 560 14.52 8.74 -6.48
C ILE A 560 13.77 10.03 -6.18
N PRO A 561 14.31 11.21 -6.49
CA PRO A 561 13.62 12.47 -6.25
C PRO A 561 12.23 12.53 -6.91
N LYS A 562 11.18 12.91 -6.17
CA LYS A 562 9.85 13.11 -6.76
C LYS A 562 9.88 14.37 -7.62
N LEU A 563 9.59 14.21 -8.91
CA LEU A 563 9.65 15.30 -9.87
C LEU A 563 8.40 16.19 -9.75
N SER A 564 8.61 17.49 -9.65
CA SER A 564 7.55 18.50 -9.64
C SER A 564 7.51 19.24 -10.99
N GLN A 565 6.33 19.70 -11.41
CA GLN A 565 6.16 20.51 -12.62
C GLN A 565 7.08 21.75 -12.64
N LYS A 566 7.53 22.24 -11.48
CA LYS A 566 8.41 23.41 -11.34
C LYS A 566 9.90 23.13 -11.55
N ASN A 567 10.37 21.91 -11.30
CA ASN A 567 11.81 21.58 -11.27
C ASN A 567 12.31 20.92 -12.56
N GLY A 568 11.49 20.88 -13.61
CA GLY A 568 11.72 20.08 -14.81
C GLY A 568 11.38 18.61 -14.57
N ARG A 569 10.63 17.99 -15.48
CA ARG A 569 10.14 16.61 -15.33
C ARG A 569 11.18 15.53 -15.71
N THR A 570 12.47 15.83 -15.61
CA THR A 570 13.54 14.91 -16.05
C THR A 570 14.33 14.42 -14.85
N LEU A 571 14.21 13.13 -14.56
CA LEU A 571 15.08 12.45 -13.60
C LEU A 571 16.50 12.41 -14.17
N LYS A 572 17.49 12.98 -13.47
CA LYS A 572 18.90 13.01 -13.93
C LYS A 572 19.81 12.08 -13.14
N LYS A 573 19.44 11.84 -11.90
CA LYS A 573 20.21 11.08 -10.93
C LYS A 573 19.28 10.38 -9.96
N PHE A 574 19.75 9.30 -9.38
CA PHE A 574 19.19 8.71 -8.19
C PHE A 574 20.24 8.74 -7.08
N PHE A 575 19.79 8.54 -5.85
CA PHE A 575 20.63 8.39 -4.69
C PHE A 575 20.62 6.94 -4.23
N TYR A 576 21.71 6.47 -3.66
CA TYR A 576 21.74 5.16 -3.03
C TYR A 576 22.54 5.17 -1.73
N SER A 577 22.15 4.28 -0.82
CA SER A 577 22.85 3.99 0.43
C SER A 577 23.04 2.48 0.54
N VAL A 578 24.15 2.06 1.15
CA VAL A 578 24.50 0.65 1.42
C VAL A 578 24.67 0.38 2.92
N ASP A 579 24.26 1.35 3.75
CA ASP A 579 24.44 1.40 5.19
C ASP A 579 23.17 1.93 5.88
N GLN A 580 22.01 1.46 5.40
CA GLN A 580 20.69 1.76 5.99
C GLN A 580 20.35 3.27 6.04
N GLY A 581 20.80 4.02 5.04
CA GLY A 581 20.54 5.46 4.89
C GLY A 581 21.40 6.37 5.76
N ASN A 582 22.48 5.85 6.36
CA ASN A 582 23.43 6.67 7.12
C ASN A 582 24.28 7.56 6.21
N ASN A 583 24.69 7.02 5.05
CA ASN A 583 25.40 7.77 4.02
C ASN A 583 24.74 7.58 2.66
N TRP A 584 24.61 8.68 1.91
CA TRP A 584 23.99 8.69 0.59
C TRP A 584 25.02 9.07 -0.48
N ARG A 585 24.95 8.37 -1.60
CA ARG A 585 25.77 8.60 -2.79
C ARG A 585 24.88 8.94 -3.97
N GLU A 586 25.42 9.71 -4.91
CA GLU A 586 24.70 10.09 -6.13
C GLU A 586 25.15 9.23 -7.30
N TYR A 587 24.18 8.78 -8.12
CA TYR A 587 24.46 8.17 -9.42
C TYR A 587 23.77 8.97 -10.51
N TYR A 588 24.53 9.44 -11.48
CA TYR A 588 24.00 10.18 -12.63
C TYR A 588 23.65 9.21 -13.76
N LEU A 589 22.41 9.26 -14.23
CA LEU A 589 21.95 8.42 -15.33
C LEU A 589 22.52 8.96 -16.65
N ASP A 590 22.96 8.04 -17.53
CA ASP A 590 23.43 8.37 -18.88
C ASP A 590 22.26 8.76 -19.81
N ILE A 591 21.76 9.96 -19.60
CA ILE A 591 20.64 10.55 -20.33
C ILE A 591 21.21 11.50 -21.39
N VAL A 592 20.98 11.18 -22.66
CA VAL A 592 21.29 12.08 -23.77
C VAL A 592 20.34 13.28 -23.67
N LEU A 593 20.91 14.44 -23.36
CA LEU A 593 20.25 15.69 -22.93
C LEU A 593 19.42 16.44 -23.98
N ASP A 594 19.11 15.86 -25.13
CA ASP A 594 18.59 16.67 -26.24
C ASP A 594 17.08 16.93 -26.24
N GLU A 595 16.25 16.22 -25.46
CA GLU A 595 14.83 16.55 -25.35
C GLU A 595 14.24 16.18 -23.98
N PRO A 596 13.31 16.97 -23.42
CA PRO A 596 12.80 16.79 -22.06
C PRO A 596 12.03 15.46 -21.94
N ALA A 597 12.69 14.42 -21.44
CA ALA A 597 12.02 13.21 -20.98
C ALA A 597 11.12 13.58 -19.80
N HIS A 598 9.83 13.36 -19.94
CA HIS A 598 8.86 13.42 -18.87
C HIS A 598 8.76 12.02 -18.26
N ALA A 599 9.35 11.78 -17.08
CA ALA A 599 9.12 10.54 -16.37
C ALA A 599 7.67 10.53 -15.85
N TYR A 600 6.74 9.98 -16.64
CA TYR A 600 5.33 9.86 -16.29
C TYR A 600 5.06 8.66 -15.40
N ASP A 601 5.83 7.60 -15.58
CA ASP A 601 5.77 6.41 -14.75
C ASP A 601 7.16 6.10 -14.19
N LEU A 602 7.19 5.75 -12.90
CA LEU A 602 8.37 5.25 -12.21
C LEU A 602 7.97 3.89 -11.71
N VAL A 603 8.33 2.86 -12.46
CA VAL A 603 8.29 1.53 -11.87
C VAL A 603 9.59 1.33 -11.11
N LEU A 604 9.45 1.11 -9.81
CA LEU A 604 10.54 0.83 -8.92
C LEU A 604 10.29 -0.53 -8.31
N ASP A 605 11.15 -1.47 -8.69
CA ASP A 605 11.09 -2.79 -8.14
C ASP A 605 12.42 -3.25 -7.62
N SER A 606 12.39 -3.92 -6.48
CA SER A 606 13.56 -4.33 -5.74
C SER A 606 13.34 -5.69 -5.14
N TRP A 607 14.13 -6.65 -5.61
CA TRP A 607 14.17 -8.00 -5.05
C TRP A 607 15.61 -8.48 -4.97
N GLY A 608 16.00 -8.88 -3.76
CA GLY A 608 17.37 -9.24 -3.44
C GLY A 608 18.32 -8.06 -3.62
N LEU A 609 19.03 -8.03 -4.74
CA LEU A 609 20.18 -7.14 -4.95
C LEU A 609 20.09 -6.28 -6.21
N ASN A 610 18.92 -6.25 -6.85
CA ASN A 610 18.70 -5.47 -8.06
C ASN A 610 17.53 -4.51 -7.88
N ALA A 611 17.65 -3.32 -8.46
CA ALA A 611 16.56 -2.37 -8.60
C ALA A 611 16.29 -2.10 -10.08
N VAL A 612 15.03 -1.95 -10.48
CA VAL A 612 14.66 -1.51 -11.84
C VAL A 612 13.97 -0.16 -11.76
N ILE A 613 14.42 0.77 -12.60
CA ILE A 613 13.81 2.09 -12.79
C ILE A 613 13.28 2.16 -14.22
N GLY A 614 11.95 2.15 -14.39
CA GLY A 614 11.30 2.45 -15.67
C GLY A 614 11.12 3.96 -15.87
N LEU A 615 11.49 4.49 -17.02
CA LEU A 615 11.23 5.88 -17.44
C LEU A 615 10.53 5.90 -18.80
N VAL A 616 9.42 6.63 -18.90
CA VAL A 616 8.72 6.83 -20.17
C VAL A 616 9.27 8.07 -20.89
N LYS A 617 9.57 7.94 -22.18
CA LYS A 617 9.87 9.08 -23.07
C LYS A 617 8.78 9.20 -24.12
N GLN A 618 7.97 10.25 -24.03
CA GLN A 618 7.06 10.63 -25.12
C GLN A 618 7.88 11.17 -26.31
N LYS A 619 7.70 10.61 -27.51
CA LYS A 619 8.18 11.21 -28.77
C LYS A 619 7.09 12.12 -29.34
N TYR A 620 7.49 13.18 -30.05
CA TYR A 620 6.59 14.11 -30.76
C TYR A 620 5.66 13.46 -31.81
N GLU A 621 5.79 12.15 -32.07
CA GLU A 621 5.06 11.38 -33.08
C GLU A 621 4.39 10.13 -32.47
N ARG A 622 3.40 10.30 -31.56
CA ARG A 622 2.50 9.22 -31.09
C ARG A 622 3.22 7.89 -30.73
N SER A 623 4.38 7.99 -30.10
CA SER A 623 5.15 6.82 -29.68
C SER A 623 5.80 7.13 -28.35
N SER A 624 5.71 6.18 -27.43
CA SER A 624 6.29 6.26 -26.10
C SER A 624 7.41 5.22 -26.01
N LYS A 625 8.57 5.66 -25.56
CA LYS A 625 9.73 4.79 -25.39
C LYS A 625 9.96 4.57 -23.91
N TYR A 626 9.73 3.36 -23.43
CA TYR A 626 10.11 2.94 -22.09
C TYR A 626 11.62 2.68 -22.07
N THR A 627 12.33 3.32 -21.16
CA THR A 627 13.75 3.07 -20.89
C THR A 627 13.85 2.50 -19.49
N PHE A 628 14.36 1.27 -19.38
CA PHE A 628 14.59 0.64 -18.10
C PHE A 628 16.06 0.76 -17.71
N TYR A 629 16.32 1.12 -16.46
CA TYR A 629 17.63 1.08 -15.84
C TYR A 629 17.64 0.01 -14.76
N THR A 630 18.40 -1.04 -14.97
CA THR A 630 18.63 -2.10 -13.98
C THR A 630 19.89 -1.76 -13.20
N ILE A 631 19.77 -1.55 -11.90
CA ILE A 631 20.84 -1.25 -10.97
C ILE A 631 21.18 -2.53 -10.21
N ASP A 632 22.42 -2.97 -10.31
CA ASP A 632 22.91 -4.22 -9.73
C ASP A 632 23.92 -3.92 -8.60
N PHE A 633 23.56 -4.37 -7.39
CA PHE A 633 24.35 -4.22 -6.17
C PHE A 633 25.07 -5.52 -5.77
N SER A 634 25.05 -6.58 -6.59
CA SER A 634 25.59 -7.89 -6.23
C SER A 634 27.09 -7.93 -5.90
N GLU A 635 27.85 -6.96 -6.40
CA GLU A 635 29.30 -6.81 -6.17
C GLU A 635 29.65 -5.79 -5.07
N VAL A 636 28.65 -5.22 -4.37
CA VAL A 636 28.92 -4.35 -3.22
C VAL A 636 29.70 -5.12 -2.16
N PHE A 637 30.67 -4.45 -1.53
CA PHE A 637 31.60 -5.05 -0.58
C PHE A 637 32.40 -6.25 -1.14
N GLY A 638 32.59 -6.31 -2.46
CA GLY A 638 33.24 -7.45 -3.13
C GLY A 638 32.36 -8.70 -3.18
N GLY A 639 31.04 -8.53 -3.03
CA GLY A 639 30.05 -9.60 -3.08
C GLY A 639 30.05 -10.54 -1.88
N SER A 640 30.75 -10.18 -0.80
CA SER A 640 30.90 -10.98 0.42
C SER A 640 29.56 -11.25 1.11
N ALA A 641 29.36 -12.48 1.57
CA ALA A 641 28.22 -12.85 2.41
C ALA A 641 28.50 -12.48 3.88
N CYS A 642 27.46 -12.10 4.63
CA CYS A 642 27.59 -11.82 6.05
C CYS A 642 27.95 -13.06 6.88
N THR A 643 28.80 -12.85 7.88
CA THR A 643 29.22 -13.84 8.89
C THR A 643 28.48 -13.60 10.21
N ASP A 644 28.59 -14.51 11.17
CA ASP A 644 27.91 -14.40 12.47
C ASP A 644 28.23 -13.09 13.23
N GLU A 645 29.40 -12.48 12.99
CA GLU A 645 29.83 -11.22 13.60
C GLU A 645 29.13 -9.98 13.01
N ASP A 646 28.55 -10.10 11.82
CA ASP A 646 27.90 -9.00 11.08
C ASP A 646 26.44 -8.80 11.49
N TRP A 647 25.89 -9.70 12.31
CA TRP A 647 24.50 -9.66 12.73
C TRP A 647 24.33 -9.01 14.09
N GLU A 648 23.18 -8.36 14.26
CA GLU A 648 22.66 -7.88 15.54
C GLU A 648 21.23 -8.38 15.73
N LYS A 649 20.86 -8.57 17.00
CA LYS A 649 19.49 -8.87 17.37
C LYS A 649 18.77 -7.56 17.65
N TRP A 650 17.85 -7.20 16.78
CA TRP A 650 17.03 -6.00 16.91
C TRP A 650 15.65 -6.37 17.43
N PHE A 651 15.25 -5.76 18.55
CA PHE A 651 13.94 -5.96 19.13
C PHE A 651 12.94 -4.92 18.60
N LEU A 652 11.74 -5.37 18.26
CA LEU A 652 10.64 -4.46 17.98
C LEU A 652 10.29 -3.71 19.25
N SER A 653 9.93 -2.44 19.12
CA SER A 653 9.43 -1.61 20.22
C SER A 653 10.38 -1.57 21.43
N ASP A 654 11.70 -1.58 21.18
CA ASP A 654 12.77 -1.66 22.18
C ASP A 654 12.63 -2.85 23.15
N GLY A 655 12.02 -3.96 22.69
CA GLY A 655 11.83 -5.17 23.48
C GLY A 655 10.68 -5.09 24.48
N LYS A 656 9.78 -4.12 24.33
CA LYS A 656 8.52 -4.08 25.09
C LYS A 656 7.72 -5.36 24.87
N CYS A 657 7.20 -5.88 25.97
CA CYS A 657 6.35 -7.06 25.97
C CYS A 657 4.91 -6.68 25.61
N PHE A 658 4.34 -7.40 24.65
CA PHE A 658 2.92 -7.33 24.31
C PHE A 658 2.36 -8.76 24.33
N ASN A 659 1.27 -8.98 25.07
CA ASN A 659 0.68 -10.31 25.30
C ASN A 659 1.69 -11.38 25.78
N GLY A 660 2.65 -10.97 26.62
CA GLY A 660 3.66 -11.87 27.19
C GLY A 660 4.72 -12.33 26.19
N VAL A 661 4.78 -11.71 25.00
CA VAL A 661 5.77 -12.00 23.96
C VAL A 661 6.52 -10.72 23.60
N LYS A 662 7.81 -10.84 23.32
CA LYS A 662 8.62 -9.82 22.66
C LYS A 662 9.14 -10.37 21.33
N TYR A 663 9.23 -9.49 20.35
CA TYR A 663 9.56 -9.86 18.98
C TYR A 663 10.92 -9.30 18.59
N SER A 664 11.69 -10.07 17.82
CA SER A 664 12.98 -9.62 17.31
C SER A 664 13.32 -10.19 15.93
N PHE A 665 14.15 -9.44 15.20
CA PHE A 665 14.79 -9.91 13.96
C PHE A 665 16.30 -9.96 14.16
N ASN A 666 16.96 -10.92 13.49
CA ASN A 666 18.39 -10.87 13.28
C ASN A 666 18.67 -9.98 12.07
N ARG A 667 19.16 -8.76 12.31
CA ARG A 667 19.47 -7.76 11.29
C ARG A 667 20.95 -7.71 11.01
N ARG A 668 21.32 -7.36 9.79
CA ARG A 668 22.68 -6.94 9.49
C ARG A 668 22.95 -5.62 10.20
N LYS A 669 24.11 -5.50 10.86
CA LYS A 669 24.56 -4.22 11.43
C LYS A 669 24.73 -3.19 10.32
N ALA A 670 24.42 -1.93 10.62
CA ALA A 670 24.48 -0.86 9.62
C ALA A 670 25.89 -0.61 9.06
N ASP A 671 26.94 -0.86 9.85
CA ASP A 671 28.35 -0.67 9.47
C ASP A 671 29.00 -1.94 8.87
N ALA A 672 28.33 -3.08 8.91
CA ALA A 672 28.84 -4.32 8.33
C ALA A 672 29.04 -4.17 6.80
N GLN A 673 30.14 -4.71 6.29
CA GLN A 673 30.53 -4.62 4.88
C GLN A 673 30.32 -5.97 4.20
N CYS A 674 29.05 -6.41 4.18
CA CYS A 674 28.61 -7.68 3.62
C CYS A 674 27.17 -7.59 3.13
N LEU A 675 26.78 -8.56 2.30
CA LEU A 675 25.42 -8.80 1.82
C LEU A 675 24.76 -9.94 2.60
N MET A 676 23.46 -9.84 2.87
CA MET A 676 22.76 -10.88 3.61
C MET A 676 22.72 -12.21 2.85
N ARG A 677 22.50 -12.15 1.51
CA ARG A 677 22.38 -13.32 0.62
C ARG A 677 21.44 -14.42 1.18
N LYS A 678 20.34 -13.99 1.79
CA LYS A 678 19.26 -14.83 2.34
C LYS A 678 17.93 -14.47 1.67
N THR A 679 16.95 -15.36 1.72
CA THR A 679 15.56 -15.03 1.31
C THR A 679 14.79 -14.41 2.47
N PHE A 680 13.66 -13.74 2.20
CA PHE A 680 12.85 -13.18 3.30
C PHE A 680 12.30 -14.27 4.21
N GLU A 681 11.95 -15.43 3.66
CA GLU A 681 11.45 -16.58 4.42
C GLU A 681 12.50 -17.10 5.41
N GLU A 682 13.78 -16.83 5.17
CA GLU A 682 14.89 -17.12 6.09
C GLU A 682 15.08 -16.04 7.17
N LEU A 683 14.43 -14.89 7.05
CA LEU A 683 14.34 -13.89 8.11
C LEU A 683 13.16 -14.19 9.02
N THR A 684 13.41 -15.10 9.96
CA THR A 684 12.41 -15.48 10.95
C THR A 684 12.22 -14.36 11.97
N LEU A 685 10.97 -13.89 12.09
CA LEU A 685 10.51 -13.16 13.28
C LEU A 685 10.67 -14.10 14.48
N ASN A 686 11.54 -13.72 15.42
CA ASN A 686 11.77 -14.51 16.62
C ASN A 686 10.82 -14.04 17.72
N GLU A 687 10.05 -14.98 18.25
CA GLU A 687 9.17 -14.77 19.39
C GLU A 687 9.84 -15.29 20.66
N GLU A 688 9.91 -14.45 21.69
CA GLU A 688 10.38 -14.84 23.01
C GLU A 688 9.32 -14.56 24.05
N SER A 689 9.03 -15.55 24.89
CA SER A 689 8.21 -15.32 26.07
C SER A 689 8.91 -14.35 27.02
N CYS A 690 8.15 -13.39 27.52
CA CYS A 690 8.63 -12.43 28.50
C CYS A 690 8.80 -13.07 29.87
N GLU A 691 9.78 -12.60 30.65
CA GLU A 691 9.93 -13.06 32.03
C GLU A 691 8.81 -12.47 32.91
N PRO A 692 8.40 -13.13 34.01
CA PRO A 692 7.35 -12.64 34.89
C PRO A 692 7.57 -11.22 35.45
N LYS A 693 8.82 -10.75 35.48
CA LYS A 693 9.19 -9.39 35.91
C LYS A 693 8.86 -8.33 34.87
N ASP A 694 8.88 -8.69 33.59
CA ASP A 694 8.62 -7.80 32.46
C ASP A 694 7.10 -7.62 32.22
N ILE A 695 6.28 -8.51 32.78
CA ILE A 695 4.81 -8.42 32.74
C ILE A 695 4.29 -7.37 33.74
N GLN A 696 5.00 -7.14 34.84
CA GLN A 696 4.56 -6.22 35.90
C GLN A 696 4.80 -4.73 35.58
N SER A 697 5.56 -4.41 34.53
CA SER A 697 5.83 -3.01 34.12
C SER A 697 4.76 -2.42 33.19
N ASN A 698 3.76 -3.20 32.76
CA ASN A 698 2.69 -2.78 31.84
C ASN A 698 1.30 -2.67 32.51
N ILE A 699 1.21 -2.67 33.84
CA ILE A 699 -0.04 -2.43 34.60
C ILE A 699 -0.04 -1.02 35.16
#